data_AF-A0A831RQM2-F1
#
_entry.id   AF-A0A831RQM2-F1
#
_cell.length_a   1.000
_cell.length_b   1.000
_cell.length_c   1.000
_cell.angle_alpha   90.00
_cell.angle_beta   90.00
_cell.angle_gamma   90.00
#
_symmetry.space_group_name_H-M   'P 1'
#
loop_
_entity.id
_entity.type
_entity.pdbx_description
1 polymer ?
#
loop_
_entity_poly.entity_id
_entity_poly.type
_entity_poly.pdbx_seq_one_letter_code
_entity_poly.pdbx_strand_id
1 'polypeptide(L)'
;GTAYAAGATATLPGIGTLTMEADGTYSFTPVADYNGSVPAVSYEVSDGQGGVDSSTLQLTVTAVNDAPEAVADLPPVAVTVGVKDGVDHGWGDVTLSADSGITGVGAHVSFTGSGVGVVSSSDNRINQIEHRADGSSESLTVDFGHPVQSASFGYNRLFNSGAEQGPKAEQGKWVALLGGVEVASGSFIADAGQIAGTVDIDTGGLAFDAIRFEAMTYADGSTLANDSSDYMVRWVEATGSDSRVTTGENSPLTIAPSVLLANDSDPDGDALGVTSVAATAATQGNVTLDASGNVIYDPGSAFDHLAFGEVATDTFSYTISDGNGGTDTATVTVTIVGENDPPVAVDDMILTNIVDGSSVPVPGDALLANDSDVEGDPLSVTSTSNPVEGALSGSDPVEFTPNYGFGTSATTLTEADLYSGTDSEGNPLNNDASSAIEFGRNLFGMPSTQPDASGYIESDHVADPSLASARFIGEIRDLASTTGVNDQDWIKVSLRAGETIILDIDFGDDGDRNVGTDDNDVDTEIALYDANGTRLAYNDDSAPGVGGDGSVKSGYHSRSLDSFLSHQVDSDGDYYIRVGAYDNSANGVEVDNGNYQLWMSIQDPQLDSGSFEYSISDGNGGMDTAAATIEFVDAGQVNGTDANEILVGHDGAGSILDGGAGDDVLIGGDAADVLTGGSGADVFVVQDNGSAVDRITDYNAAEGDVLNLADLLSGTGVSDQSIGDYVKIDANGDLMLDPTGSGTFSNNPADAISHLDGVGAGDTVTLLIDDQTAVNLTIG
;
A
#
# COMPACT_ATOMS: atom_id res chain seq x y z
N GLY A 1 42.15 44.61 65.84
CA GLY A 1 41.28 43.43 65.64
C GLY A 1 41.09 42.71 66.96
N THR A 2 40.38 41.59 66.94
CA THR A 2 40.31 40.64 68.06
C THR A 2 41.65 39.94 68.20
N ALA A 3 42.16 39.81 69.43
CA ALA A 3 43.40 39.09 69.71
C ALA A 3 43.12 37.61 69.97
N TYR A 4 43.96 36.73 69.42
CA TYR A 4 43.88 35.28 69.60
C TYR A 4 45.18 34.79 70.22
N ALA A 5 45.10 33.86 71.18
CA ALA A 5 46.28 33.22 71.74
C ALA A 5 46.84 32.17 70.76
N ALA A 6 48.12 31.80 70.91
CA ALA A 6 48.68 30.66 70.16
C ALA A 6 47.89 29.38 70.46
N GLY A 7 47.61 28.60 69.42
CA GLY A 7 46.73 27.44 69.40
C GLY A 7 45.24 27.75 69.23
N ALA A 8 44.83 29.03 69.21
CA ALA A 8 43.44 29.42 68.98
C ALA A 8 43.17 29.69 67.49
N THR A 9 42.00 29.26 67.02
CA THR A 9 41.54 29.50 65.65
C THR A 9 40.77 30.82 65.54
N ALA A 10 41.18 31.66 64.59
CA ALA A 10 40.45 32.85 64.17
C ALA A 10 39.56 32.50 62.96
N THR A 11 38.24 32.61 63.13
CA THR A 11 37.29 32.51 62.02
C THR A 11 37.17 33.88 61.36
N LEU A 12 37.46 33.93 60.07
CA LEU A 12 37.25 35.09 59.20
C LEU A 12 35.95 34.82 58.40
N PRO A 13 34.82 35.46 58.77
CA PRO A 13 33.53 35.16 58.14
C PRO A 13 33.58 35.30 56.62
N GLY A 14 33.16 34.25 55.90
CA GLY A 14 33.15 34.21 54.44
C GLY A 14 34.53 34.09 53.77
N ILE A 15 35.62 33.89 54.54
CA ILE A 15 36.99 33.83 54.01
C ILE A 15 37.69 32.53 54.39
N GLY A 16 37.70 32.17 55.68
CA GLY A 16 38.39 30.97 56.14
C GLY A 16 38.67 30.95 57.64
N THR A 17 39.50 29.99 58.04
CA THR A 17 39.99 29.86 59.41
C THR A 17 41.51 29.93 59.44
N LEU A 18 42.05 30.71 60.36
CA LEU A 18 43.49 30.83 60.59
C LEU A 18 43.83 30.35 61.99
N THR A 19 44.75 29.40 62.10
CA THR A 19 45.30 28.94 63.39
C THR A 19 46.81 29.20 63.39
N MET A 20 47.30 29.87 64.44
CA MET A 20 48.74 29.96 64.73
C MET A 20 49.06 28.96 65.82
N GLU A 21 49.86 27.94 65.53
CA GLU A 21 50.22 26.87 66.46
C GLU A 21 51.23 27.35 67.51
N ALA A 22 51.36 26.59 68.60
CA ALA A 22 52.25 26.92 69.72
C ALA A 22 53.75 26.91 69.35
N ASP A 23 54.12 26.25 68.24
CA ASP A 23 55.48 26.21 67.71
C ASP A 23 55.78 27.37 66.72
N GLY A 24 54.81 28.25 66.49
CA GLY A 24 54.94 29.39 65.56
C GLY A 24 54.63 29.05 64.10
N THR A 25 54.16 27.83 63.79
CA THR A 25 53.60 27.51 62.47
C THR A 25 52.19 28.07 62.32
N TYR A 26 51.75 28.32 61.09
CA TYR A 26 50.41 28.84 60.79
C TYR A 26 49.71 27.91 59.79
N SER A 27 48.44 27.63 60.03
CA SER A 27 47.54 26.95 59.10
C SER A 27 46.40 27.88 58.73
N PHE A 28 46.22 28.11 57.43
CA PHE A 28 45.04 28.79 56.91
C PHE A 28 44.23 27.83 56.06
N THR A 29 42.96 27.65 56.41
CA THR A 29 42.00 26.87 55.64
C THR A 29 40.95 27.83 55.11
N PRO A 30 40.96 28.17 53.80
CA PRO A 30 39.92 28.99 53.21
C PRO A 30 38.55 28.30 53.32
N VAL A 31 37.47 29.08 53.28
CA VAL A 31 36.14 28.53 52.94
C VAL A 31 36.22 27.99 51.51
N ALA A 32 35.41 26.99 51.17
CA ALA A 32 35.26 26.54 49.79
C ALA A 32 35.05 27.74 48.85
N ASP A 33 35.67 27.67 47.67
CA ASP A 33 35.56 28.63 46.55
C ASP A 33 36.05 30.06 46.86
N TYR A 34 36.73 30.27 47.99
CA TYR A 34 37.33 31.56 48.30
C TYR A 34 38.66 31.76 47.54
N ASN A 35 38.69 32.77 46.68
CA ASN A 35 39.90 33.31 46.08
C ASN A 35 40.06 34.80 46.43
N GLY A 36 41.30 35.29 46.42
CA GLY A 36 41.61 36.71 46.64
C GLY A 36 42.37 37.03 47.92
N SER A 37 42.36 38.31 48.30
CA SER A 37 43.19 38.84 49.38
C SER A 37 42.57 38.60 50.76
N VAL A 38 43.28 37.84 51.61
CA VAL A 38 42.90 37.66 53.01
C VAL A 38 43.26 38.94 53.79
N PRO A 39 42.38 39.42 54.69
CA PRO A 39 42.68 40.58 55.53
C PRO A 39 44.02 40.43 56.27
N ALA A 40 44.83 41.49 56.25
CA ALA A 40 46.15 41.49 56.87
C ALA A 40 46.09 41.09 58.35
N VAL A 41 46.93 40.13 58.75
CA VAL A 41 47.00 39.63 60.12
C VAL A 41 48.23 40.22 60.80
N SER A 42 48.02 41.00 61.86
CA SER A 42 49.12 41.46 62.71
C SER A 42 49.50 40.39 63.73
N TYR A 43 50.78 40.06 63.85
CA TYR A 43 51.31 39.17 64.88
C TYR A 43 52.38 39.87 65.73
N GLU A 44 52.55 39.41 66.96
CA GLU A 44 53.52 39.93 67.93
C GLU A 44 54.52 38.83 68.29
N VAL A 45 55.81 39.14 68.23
CA VAL A 45 56.91 38.24 68.64
C VAL A 45 57.53 38.75 69.92
N SER A 46 57.73 37.87 70.90
CA SER A 46 58.35 38.20 72.19
C SER A 46 59.70 37.51 72.36
N ASP A 47 60.64 38.20 73.01
CA ASP A 47 61.93 37.64 73.43
C ASP A 47 61.87 36.79 74.72
N GLY A 48 60.67 36.63 75.29
CA GLY A 48 60.45 35.91 76.55
C GLY A 48 60.99 36.62 77.80
N GLN A 49 61.54 37.82 77.66
CA GLN A 49 62.16 38.64 78.72
C GLN A 49 61.50 40.03 78.85
N GLY A 50 60.36 40.24 78.19
CA GLY A 50 59.54 41.43 78.28
C GLY A 50 59.65 42.39 77.10
N GLY A 51 60.48 42.07 76.10
CA GLY A 51 60.49 42.74 74.80
C GLY A 51 59.50 42.10 73.83
N VAL A 52 58.78 42.94 73.07
CA VAL A 52 57.84 42.51 72.02
C VAL A 52 58.00 43.40 70.79
N ASP A 53 57.81 42.83 69.60
CA ASP A 53 57.77 43.54 68.32
C ASP A 53 56.62 43.00 67.47
N SER A 54 56.10 43.80 66.55
CA SER A 54 54.92 43.45 65.75
C SER A 54 55.19 43.54 64.26
N SER A 55 54.60 42.62 63.49
CA SER A 55 54.64 42.63 62.03
C SER A 55 53.31 42.15 61.45
N THR A 56 53.17 42.22 60.13
CA THR A 56 51.96 41.82 59.41
C THR A 56 52.22 40.67 58.45
N LEU A 57 51.34 39.69 58.45
CA LEU A 57 51.24 38.63 57.45
C LEU A 57 50.13 39.00 56.45
N GLN A 58 50.47 39.03 55.17
CA GLN A 58 49.52 39.14 54.09
C GLN A 58 49.42 37.79 53.38
N LEU A 59 48.19 37.29 53.21
CA LEU A 59 47.94 36.07 52.46
C LEU A 59 47.05 36.41 51.26
N THR A 60 47.28 35.69 50.16
CA THR A 60 46.43 35.73 48.98
C THR A 60 46.17 34.29 48.57
N VAL A 61 44.90 33.94 48.40
CA VAL A 61 44.51 32.65 47.83
C VAL A 61 44.40 32.84 46.32
N THR A 62 45.17 32.08 45.56
CA THR A 62 45.08 32.08 44.10
C THR A 62 43.89 31.25 43.66
N ALA A 63 43.12 31.76 42.70
CA ALA A 63 42.06 30.97 42.06
C ALA A 63 42.67 29.73 41.38
N VAL A 64 41.94 28.63 41.43
CA VAL A 64 42.17 27.41 40.65
C VAL A 64 40.88 27.20 39.89
N ASN A 65 40.98 26.94 38.59
CA ASN A 65 39.83 26.68 37.74
C ASN A 65 39.17 25.37 38.17
N ASP A 66 37.90 25.45 38.52
CA ASP A 66 37.05 24.29 38.76
C ASP A 66 36.48 23.78 37.43
N ALA A 67 36.16 22.49 37.35
CA ALA A 67 35.54 21.96 36.14
C ALA A 67 34.06 22.39 36.09
N PRO A 68 33.48 22.53 34.89
CA PRO A 68 32.05 22.77 34.77
C PRO A 68 31.26 21.55 35.27
N GLU A 69 29.98 21.76 35.57
CA GLU A 69 29.03 20.72 35.97
C GLU A 69 27.98 20.56 34.86
N ALA A 70 28.04 19.42 34.16
CA ALA A 70 27.10 19.05 33.12
C ALA A 70 25.93 18.24 33.70
N VAL A 71 24.70 18.56 33.30
CA VAL A 71 23.48 17.92 33.79
C VAL A 71 22.74 17.29 32.60
N ALA A 72 22.31 16.04 32.75
CA ALA A 72 21.58 15.35 31.69
C ALA A 72 20.32 16.11 31.25
N ASP A 73 20.21 16.32 29.93
CA ASP A 73 19.02 16.83 29.25
C ASP A 73 18.06 15.67 29.02
N LEU A 74 17.14 15.49 29.98
CA LEU A 74 16.05 14.54 29.88
C LEU A 74 14.96 15.08 28.94
N PRO A 75 14.14 14.19 28.33
CA PRO A 75 12.92 14.66 27.72
C PRO A 75 12.10 15.24 28.88
N PRO A 76 11.61 16.47 28.73
CA PRO A 76 11.07 17.20 29.85
C PRO A 76 9.74 16.62 30.36
N VAL A 77 9.46 16.91 31.64
CA VAL A 77 8.21 16.57 32.32
C VAL A 77 7.66 17.84 32.97
N ALA A 78 6.53 18.35 32.44
CA ALA A 78 5.60 19.37 33.01
C ALA A 78 6.02 20.88 33.14
N VAL A 79 5.26 21.77 32.46
CA VAL A 79 5.18 23.25 32.19
C VAL A 79 3.92 23.90 32.75
N THR A 80 3.59 25.10 32.34
CA THR A 80 2.43 25.88 32.72
C THR A 80 2.35 27.01 31.72
N VAL A 81 1.25 27.10 30.95
CA VAL A 81 0.97 28.23 30.07
C VAL A 81 -0.23 28.99 30.63
N GLY A 82 0.04 30.08 31.35
CA GLY A 82 -1.02 30.98 31.79
C GLY A 82 -1.50 31.89 30.66
N VAL A 83 -2.74 31.73 30.20
CA VAL A 83 -3.40 32.69 29.31
C VAL A 83 -4.17 33.73 30.14
N LYS A 84 -3.98 35.01 29.82
CA LYS A 84 -4.72 36.15 30.41
C LYS A 84 -6.09 36.28 29.75
N ASP A 85 -7.11 36.51 30.58
CA ASP A 85 -8.52 36.82 30.30
C ASP A 85 -8.92 37.18 28.84
N GLY A 86 -9.94 36.47 28.36
CA GLY A 86 -11.04 36.99 27.55
C GLY A 86 -10.73 37.27 26.08
N VAL A 87 -11.05 36.29 25.21
CA VAL A 87 -11.13 36.52 23.76
C VAL A 87 -12.61 36.56 23.35
N ASP A 88 -13.05 37.69 22.82
CA ASP A 88 -14.40 37.92 22.29
C ASP A 88 -14.41 37.64 20.78
N HIS A 89 -14.86 36.45 20.40
CA HIS A 89 -15.05 36.06 19.00
C HIS A 89 -16.44 35.44 18.84
N GLY A 90 -17.24 36.00 17.92
CA GLY A 90 -18.56 35.48 17.62
C GLY A 90 -18.51 34.09 16.96
N TRP A 91 -19.65 33.39 16.94
CA TRP A 91 -19.90 32.06 16.35
C TRP A 91 -18.90 31.62 15.27
N GLY A 92 -17.87 30.88 15.67
CA GLY A 92 -16.82 30.33 14.82
C GLY A 92 -15.81 29.56 15.65
N ASP A 93 -15.01 28.71 14.99
CA ASP A 93 -13.97 27.93 15.66
C ASP A 93 -12.97 28.86 16.34
N VAL A 94 -12.71 28.62 17.63
CA VAL A 94 -11.72 29.37 18.40
C VAL A 94 -10.49 28.49 18.57
N THR A 95 -9.38 28.86 17.94
CA THR A 95 -8.08 28.25 18.19
C THR A 95 -7.33 29.08 19.23
N LEU A 96 -7.01 28.45 20.36
CA LEU A 96 -6.09 28.99 21.35
C LEU A 96 -4.71 28.39 21.08
N SER A 97 -3.81 29.18 20.51
CA SER A 97 -2.41 28.81 20.34
C SER A 97 -1.58 29.35 21.50
N ALA A 98 -0.66 28.55 22.03
CA ALA A 98 0.34 29.02 22.97
C ALA A 98 1.27 30.03 22.26
N ASP A 99 1.03 31.33 22.44
CA ASP A 99 1.80 32.40 21.78
C ASP A 99 3.31 32.23 22.01
N SER A 100 4.07 32.43 20.92
CA SER A 100 5.50 32.35 20.61
C SER A 100 6.56 32.80 21.65
N GLY A 101 6.35 32.53 22.93
CA GLY A 101 7.22 32.91 24.06
C GLY A 101 7.31 31.85 25.15
N ILE A 102 7.18 30.58 24.80
CA ILE A 102 7.33 29.45 25.74
C ILE A 102 8.81 29.32 26.12
N THR A 103 9.10 29.47 27.41
CA THR A 103 10.40 29.11 28.00
C THR A 103 10.12 28.09 29.12
N GLY A 104 10.50 26.81 28.90
CA GLY A 104 10.23 25.68 29.81
C GLY A 104 8.94 24.90 29.51
N VAL A 105 8.92 23.58 29.80
CA VAL A 105 8.11 22.53 29.11
C VAL A 105 6.97 21.82 29.88
N GLY A 106 5.70 21.93 29.41
CA GLY A 106 4.46 21.14 29.74
C GLY A 106 3.17 21.90 30.19
N ALA A 107 2.49 22.65 29.34
CA ALA A 107 1.43 23.63 29.68
C ALA A 107 0.27 23.20 30.63
N HIS A 108 0.19 23.75 31.84
CA HIS A 108 -1.04 24.11 32.58
C HIS A 108 -1.66 25.43 32.10
N VAL A 109 -2.83 25.34 31.46
CA VAL A 109 -3.72 26.47 31.19
C VAL A 109 -4.73 26.56 32.32
N SER A 110 -4.56 27.49 33.27
CA SER A 110 -5.63 27.84 34.21
C SER A 110 -6.34 29.11 33.77
N PHE A 111 -7.65 29.03 33.56
CA PHE A 111 -8.48 30.21 33.42
C PHE A 111 -8.75 30.80 34.82
N THR A 112 -8.30 32.02 35.10
CA THR A 112 -8.65 32.73 36.33
C THR A 112 -10.09 33.27 36.23
N GLY A 113 -11.10 32.42 36.42
CA GLY A 113 -12.51 32.79 36.32
C GLY A 113 -13.46 31.63 36.04
N SER A 114 -14.60 31.92 35.41
CA SER A 114 -15.64 30.95 35.02
C SER A 114 -15.31 30.17 33.74
N GLY A 115 -14.03 29.89 33.44
CA GLY A 115 -13.49 29.18 32.25
C GLY A 115 -13.80 29.75 30.86
N VAL A 116 -13.51 28.99 29.80
CA VAL A 116 -13.53 29.42 28.38
C VAL A 116 -14.56 28.65 27.56
N GLY A 117 -15.22 29.37 26.65
CA GLY A 117 -16.09 28.86 25.59
C GLY A 117 -16.36 29.97 24.55
N VAL A 118 -17.23 29.71 23.58
CA VAL A 118 -17.55 30.60 22.45
C VAL A 118 -18.63 31.62 22.87
N VAL A 119 -18.63 32.81 22.23
CA VAL A 119 -19.60 33.88 22.50
C VAL A 119 -20.72 33.84 21.47
N SER A 120 -21.92 33.48 21.92
CA SER A 120 -23.15 33.56 21.14
C SER A 120 -23.65 35.02 21.03
N SER A 121 -23.81 35.52 19.80
CA SER A 121 -24.34 36.86 19.52
C SER A 121 -25.86 37.01 19.73
N SER A 122 -26.59 35.95 20.08
CA SER A 122 -28.06 35.97 20.18
C SER A 122 -28.64 35.90 21.60
N ASP A 123 -27.89 35.43 22.60
CA ASP A 123 -28.45 35.18 23.94
C ASP A 123 -27.66 35.84 25.09
N ASN A 124 -26.56 36.55 24.79
CA ASN A 124 -25.79 37.30 25.77
C ASN A 124 -25.21 36.39 26.89
N ARG A 125 -25.10 35.08 26.63
CA ARG A 125 -24.41 34.09 27.48
C ARG A 125 -22.93 34.04 27.08
N ILE A 126 -22.07 34.00 28.09
CA ILE A 126 -20.61 34.16 27.95
C ILE A 126 -19.96 32.81 28.25
N ASN A 127 -19.08 32.35 27.36
CA ASN A 127 -18.13 31.24 27.55
C ASN A 127 -18.72 29.81 27.66
N GLN A 128 -19.39 29.31 26.60
CA GLN A 128 -19.81 27.89 26.52
C GLN A 128 -19.45 27.25 25.18
N ILE A 129 -19.32 25.92 25.13
CA ILE A 129 -19.31 25.13 23.89
C ILE A 129 -20.72 24.55 23.75
N GLU A 130 -21.44 24.93 22.70
CA GLU A 130 -22.86 24.62 22.47
C GLU A 130 -23.08 23.68 21.27
N HIS A 131 -24.01 22.73 21.41
CA HIS A 131 -24.51 21.87 20.32
C HIS A 131 -25.97 22.16 19.96
N ARG A 132 -26.23 22.75 18.80
CA ARG A 132 -27.55 23.23 18.39
C ARG A 132 -28.53 22.12 17.98
N ALA A 133 -29.82 22.49 17.97
CA ALA A 133 -30.90 21.64 17.49
C ALA A 133 -30.87 21.34 15.97
N ASP A 134 -30.04 22.05 15.19
CA ASP A 134 -29.79 21.78 13.77
C ASP A 134 -28.64 20.79 13.53
N GLY A 135 -28.02 20.28 14.60
CA GLY A 135 -26.90 19.34 14.55
C GLY A 135 -25.52 19.99 14.41
N SER A 136 -25.44 21.33 14.37
CA SER A 136 -24.15 22.03 14.40
C SER A 136 -23.61 22.17 15.82
N SER A 137 -22.30 21.96 16.00
CA SER A 137 -21.58 22.19 17.26
C SER A 137 -20.58 23.31 17.10
N GLU A 138 -20.40 24.08 18.16
CA GLU A 138 -19.20 24.90 18.35
C GLU A 138 -17.98 24.00 18.62
N SER A 139 -16.79 24.51 18.31
CA SER A 139 -15.54 23.85 18.64
C SER A 139 -14.53 24.80 19.29
N LEU A 140 -13.76 24.26 20.24
CA LEU A 140 -12.61 24.93 20.87
C LEU A 140 -11.37 24.07 20.63
N THR A 141 -10.37 24.59 19.93
CA THR A 141 -9.08 23.91 19.77
C THR A 141 -8.03 24.53 20.67
N VAL A 142 -7.38 23.71 21.48
CA VAL A 142 -6.19 24.06 22.26
C VAL A 142 -4.98 23.47 21.55
N ASP A 143 -4.15 24.32 20.96
CA ASP A 143 -2.93 23.96 20.24
C ASP A 143 -1.71 24.21 21.14
N PHE A 144 -0.97 23.14 21.42
CA PHE A 144 0.23 23.14 22.25
C PHE A 144 1.47 23.63 21.49
N GLY A 145 1.41 23.66 20.15
CA GLY A 145 2.50 24.06 19.26
C GLY A 145 3.61 23.01 19.14
N HIS A 146 3.48 21.87 19.82
CA HIS A 146 4.40 20.75 19.75
C HIS A 146 3.77 19.46 20.29
N PRO A 147 4.30 18.28 19.91
CA PRO A 147 3.79 17.00 20.39
C PRO A 147 3.85 16.86 21.92
N VAL A 148 2.77 16.33 22.50
CA VAL A 148 2.61 15.93 23.90
C VAL A 148 2.08 14.49 23.97
N GLN A 149 2.27 13.81 25.10
CA GLN A 149 1.94 12.37 25.24
C GLN A 149 0.74 12.11 26.16
N SER A 150 0.40 13.05 27.03
CA SER A 150 -0.81 12.95 27.83
C SER A 150 -1.33 14.32 28.17
N ALA A 151 -2.64 14.42 28.31
CA ALA A 151 -3.28 15.63 28.79
C ALA A 151 -4.48 15.30 29.66
N SER A 152 -4.82 16.22 30.55
CA SER A 152 -6.05 16.19 31.32
C SER A 152 -6.75 17.53 31.17
N PHE A 153 -8.07 17.54 31.23
CA PHE A 153 -8.81 18.79 31.25
C PHE A 153 -9.90 18.77 32.31
N GLY A 154 -10.17 19.95 32.86
CA GLY A 154 -11.29 20.20 33.74
C GLY A 154 -12.45 20.76 32.95
N TYR A 155 -13.66 20.31 33.26
CA TYR A 155 -14.89 20.88 32.72
C TYR A 155 -15.85 21.29 33.84
N ASN A 156 -16.79 22.16 33.51
CA ASN A 156 -17.90 22.54 34.37
C ASN A 156 -19.21 22.48 33.57
N ARG A 157 -20.29 22.13 34.27
CA ARG A 157 -21.66 22.33 33.79
C ARG A 157 -22.07 23.80 34.00
N LEU A 158 -22.81 24.38 33.05
CA LEU A 158 -23.24 25.78 33.12
C LEU A 158 -24.47 26.02 34.01
N PHE A 159 -25.45 25.09 34.02
CA PHE A 159 -26.72 25.27 34.74
C PHE A 159 -26.88 24.28 35.90
N ASN A 160 -26.97 24.81 37.12
CA ASN A 160 -27.34 24.03 38.30
C ASN A 160 -28.88 24.10 38.42
N SER A 161 -29.63 23.32 37.63
CA SER A 161 -31.09 23.50 37.60
C SER A 161 -31.75 22.98 38.88
N GLY A 162 -32.08 23.93 39.76
CA GLY A 162 -33.20 23.75 40.67
C GLY A 162 -34.49 23.57 39.86
N ALA A 163 -35.11 22.40 40.01
CA ALA A 163 -36.54 22.14 39.85
C ALA A 163 -37.22 22.18 38.46
N GLU A 164 -36.53 22.43 37.34
CA GLU A 164 -37.13 22.24 36.01
C GLU A 164 -36.14 21.50 35.08
N GLN A 165 -36.59 20.37 34.51
CA GLN A 165 -35.89 19.49 33.53
C GLN A 165 -34.91 18.43 34.11
N GLY A 166 -35.44 17.24 34.45
CA GLY A 166 -34.86 15.86 34.42
C GLY A 166 -33.36 15.53 34.70
N PRO A 167 -33.01 14.23 34.81
CA PRO A 167 -31.62 13.75 34.89
C PRO A 167 -30.98 13.73 33.50
N LYS A 168 -30.83 14.89 32.87
CA LYS A 168 -30.29 15.00 31.51
C LYS A 168 -28.86 15.49 31.60
N ALA A 169 -27.93 14.58 31.37
CA ALA A 169 -26.52 14.88 31.45
C ALA A 169 -26.02 15.50 30.14
N GLU A 170 -25.35 16.65 30.21
CA GLU A 170 -24.71 17.27 29.05
C GLU A 170 -23.51 16.41 28.60
N GLN A 171 -23.23 16.38 27.30
CA GLN A 171 -22.12 15.58 26.74
C GLN A 171 -21.17 16.44 25.91
N GLY A 172 -19.87 16.13 26.03
CA GLY A 172 -18.83 16.68 25.18
C GLY A 172 -17.98 15.58 24.53
N LYS A 173 -17.39 15.90 23.38
CA LYS A 173 -16.36 15.11 22.69
C LYS A 173 -15.04 15.86 22.78
N TRP A 174 -13.95 15.14 23.03
CA TRP A 174 -12.59 15.63 22.81
C TRP A 174 -11.98 14.85 21.65
N VAL A 175 -11.13 15.51 20.87
CA VAL A 175 -10.41 14.97 19.72
C VAL A 175 -8.95 15.43 19.84
N ALA A 176 -8.05 14.49 20.08
CA ALA A 176 -6.60 14.74 20.04
C ALA A 176 -6.14 14.75 18.57
N LEU A 177 -5.35 15.76 18.22
CA LEU A 177 -4.88 16.00 16.87
C LEU A 177 -3.34 16.04 16.83
N LEU A 178 -2.72 15.47 15.81
CA LEU A 178 -1.31 15.63 15.48
C LEU A 178 -1.19 16.17 14.05
N GLY A 179 -0.60 17.35 13.86
CA GLY A 179 -0.52 17.98 12.53
C GLY A 179 -1.90 18.28 11.91
N GLY A 180 -2.96 18.27 12.72
CA GLY A 180 -4.36 18.40 12.28
C GLY A 180 -5.09 17.08 11.96
N VAL A 181 -4.43 15.93 12.05
CA VAL A 181 -5.03 14.60 11.88
C VAL A 181 -5.51 14.06 13.23
N GLU A 182 -6.70 13.47 13.30
CA GLU A 182 -7.24 12.85 14.53
C GLU A 182 -6.48 11.57 14.87
N VAL A 183 -5.78 11.56 16.02
CA VAL A 183 -5.07 10.38 16.53
C VAL A 183 -5.88 9.62 17.58
N ALA A 184 -6.76 10.32 18.30
CA ALA A 184 -7.66 9.71 19.26
C ALA A 184 -8.85 10.64 19.55
N SER A 185 -9.98 10.07 19.91
CA SER A 185 -11.10 10.84 20.43
C SER A 185 -11.88 10.09 21.50
N GLY A 186 -12.61 10.85 22.31
CA GLY A 186 -13.43 10.28 23.35
C GLY A 186 -14.57 11.21 23.73
N SER A 187 -15.50 10.66 24.52
CA SER A 187 -16.66 11.38 25.02
C SER A 187 -16.67 11.43 26.54
N PHE A 188 -17.32 12.45 27.08
CA PHE A 188 -17.51 12.60 28.53
C PHE A 188 -18.88 13.17 28.85
N ILE A 189 -19.30 12.97 30.09
CA ILE A 189 -20.62 13.34 30.59
C ILE A 189 -20.48 14.37 31.73
N ALA A 190 -21.20 15.48 31.63
CA ALA A 190 -21.37 16.47 32.68
C ALA A 190 -22.75 16.32 33.34
N ASP A 191 -22.91 15.38 34.28
CA ASP A 191 -24.22 15.07 34.91
C ASP A 191 -24.55 15.98 36.13
N ALA A 192 -25.82 16.03 36.52
CA ALA A 192 -26.38 16.76 37.66
C ALA A 192 -25.73 16.42 39.02
N GLY A 193 -25.06 15.26 39.14
CA GLY A 193 -24.26 14.89 40.32
C GLY A 193 -22.82 15.45 40.34
N GLN A 194 -22.33 15.95 39.20
CA GLN A 194 -20.97 16.45 39.00
C GLN A 194 -20.99 17.80 38.27
N ILE A 195 -21.11 18.89 39.04
CA ILE A 195 -21.05 20.28 38.54
C ILE A 195 -19.69 20.60 37.88
N ALA A 196 -18.65 19.84 38.25
CA ALA A 196 -17.30 19.92 37.72
C ALA A 196 -16.70 18.51 37.64
N GLY A 197 -15.88 18.25 36.62
CA GLY A 197 -15.16 16.99 36.47
C GLY A 197 -13.79 17.18 35.84
N THR A 198 -13.02 16.10 35.84
CA THR A 198 -11.73 15.98 35.19
C THR A 198 -11.77 14.78 34.27
N VAL A 199 -11.23 14.95 33.06
CA VAL A 199 -11.05 13.88 32.08
C VAL A 199 -9.56 13.80 31.78
N ASP A 200 -9.03 12.59 31.90
CA ASP A 200 -7.72 12.25 31.38
C ASP A 200 -7.89 11.81 29.93
N ILE A 201 -7.06 12.35 29.04
CA ILE A 201 -7.03 12.01 27.63
C ILE A 201 -6.09 10.82 27.48
N ASP A 202 -6.69 9.70 27.11
CA ASP A 202 -5.99 8.46 26.79
C ASP A 202 -5.90 8.35 25.27
N THR A 203 -4.70 8.51 24.72
CA THR A 203 -4.40 8.34 23.30
C THR A 203 -3.77 6.98 23.01
N GLY A 204 -3.76 6.05 23.98
CA GLY A 204 -3.04 4.77 23.84
C GLY A 204 -1.52 4.93 23.80
N GLY A 205 -0.98 6.11 24.14
CA GLY A 205 0.45 6.42 24.07
C GLY A 205 0.86 7.25 22.85
N LEU A 206 -0.06 7.50 21.92
CA LEU A 206 0.18 8.33 20.74
C LEU A 206 0.37 9.81 21.11
N ALA A 207 1.28 10.47 20.44
CA ALA A 207 1.52 11.90 20.56
C ALA A 207 0.46 12.73 19.82
N PHE A 208 0.23 13.94 20.32
CA PHE A 208 -0.68 14.92 19.73
C PHE A 208 -0.17 16.33 20.00
N ASP A 209 -0.45 17.29 19.12
CA ASP A 209 -0.08 18.69 19.28
C ASP A 209 -1.27 19.61 19.57
N ALA A 210 -2.51 19.11 19.46
CA ALA A 210 -3.70 19.85 19.81
C ALA A 210 -4.84 18.97 20.36
N ILE A 211 -5.78 19.60 21.06
CA ILE A 211 -7.06 18.99 21.44
C ILE A 211 -8.20 19.89 20.98
N ARG A 212 -9.11 19.33 20.19
CA ARG A 212 -10.39 19.96 19.82
C ARG A 212 -11.52 19.44 20.71
N PHE A 213 -12.27 20.36 21.29
CA PHE A 213 -13.44 20.10 22.13
C PHE A 213 -14.71 20.47 21.38
N GLU A 214 -15.69 19.58 21.38
CA GLU A 214 -17.00 19.74 20.72
C GLU A 214 -18.13 19.38 21.70
N ALA A 215 -19.33 19.92 21.50
CA ALA A 215 -20.52 19.51 22.22
C ALA A 215 -21.30 18.46 21.41
N MET A 216 -21.96 17.53 22.11
CA MET A 216 -22.73 16.45 21.48
C MET A 216 -24.22 16.52 21.83
N THR A 217 -25.03 15.70 21.16
CA THR A 217 -26.43 15.48 21.54
C THR A 217 -26.51 14.84 22.94
N TYR A 218 -27.61 15.03 23.69
CA TYR A 218 -27.77 14.48 25.05
C TYR A 218 -27.55 12.96 25.13
N ALA A 219 -27.05 12.52 26.28
CA ALA A 219 -26.82 11.11 26.62
C ALA A 219 -28.06 10.21 26.50
N ASP A 220 -29.25 10.77 26.64
CA ASP A 220 -30.54 10.07 26.58
C ASP A 220 -31.16 10.05 25.17
N GLY A 221 -30.47 10.59 24.15
CA GLY A 221 -30.94 10.67 22.77
C GLY A 221 -32.12 11.64 22.57
N SER A 222 -32.44 12.48 23.55
CA SER A 222 -33.57 13.41 23.44
C SER A 222 -33.23 14.63 22.56
N THR A 223 -33.95 14.84 21.48
CA THR A 223 -33.87 16.06 20.66
C THR A 223 -34.92 17.07 21.16
N LEU A 224 -34.62 17.83 22.21
CA LEU A 224 -35.48 18.95 22.58
C LEU A 224 -35.23 20.12 21.62
N ALA A 225 -36.30 20.72 21.11
CA ALA A 225 -36.24 21.77 20.09
C ALA A 225 -35.59 23.09 20.55
N ASN A 226 -35.05 23.15 21.77
CA ASN A 226 -34.65 24.37 22.46
C ASN A 226 -33.66 24.16 23.62
N ASP A 227 -33.02 23.00 23.74
CA ASP A 227 -32.02 22.73 24.78
C ASP A 227 -30.86 21.92 24.16
N SER A 228 -29.64 22.36 24.41
CA SER A 228 -28.37 21.87 23.85
C SER A 228 -27.45 21.34 24.96
N SER A 229 -26.49 20.49 24.63
CA SER A 229 -25.39 20.23 25.57
C SER A 229 -24.52 21.49 25.65
N ASP A 230 -24.42 22.05 26.85
CA ASP A 230 -23.64 23.26 27.12
C ASP A 230 -22.64 22.97 28.24
N TYR A 231 -21.34 23.09 27.94
CA TYR A 231 -20.28 22.98 28.93
C TYR A 231 -19.18 24.00 28.69
N MET A 232 -18.26 24.09 29.65
CA MET A 232 -17.11 24.98 29.58
C MET A 232 -15.84 24.24 29.98
N VAL A 233 -14.75 24.49 29.26
CA VAL A 233 -13.42 23.99 29.62
C VAL A 233 -12.81 24.95 30.65
N ARG A 234 -12.27 24.40 31.74
CA ARG A 234 -11.74 25.15 32.89
C ARG A 234 -10.23 25.24 32.92
N TRP A 235 -9.60 24.19 32.45
CA TRP A 235 -8.16 24.07 32.36
C TRP A 235 -7.86 22.90 31.45
N VAL A 236 -6.71 22.95 30.82
CA VAL A 236 -6.09 21.84 30.11
C VAL A 236 -4.65 21.79 30.63
N GLU A 237 -4.21 20.61 30.99
CA GLU A 237 -2.85 20.32 31.45
C GLU A 237 -2.29 19.23 30.56
N ALA A 238 -1.20 19.52 29.84
CA ALA A 238 -0.53 18.54 29.00
C ALA A 238 0.90 18.32 29.45
N THR A 239 1.34 17.08 29.40
CA THR A 239 2.72 16.67 29.62
C THR A 239 3.27 16.06 28.35
N GLY A 240 4.45 16.53 27.96
CA GLY A 240 5.02 16.21 26.67
C GLY A 240 6.45 16.70 26.54
N SER A 241 7.05 16.33 25.42
CA SER A 241 8.46 16.60 25.10
C SER A 241 8.71 18.08 24.78
N ASP A 242 9.96 18.52 24.93
CA ASP A 242 10.38 19.86 24.51
C ASP A 242 10.39 19.84 23.00
N SER A 243 9.73 20.79 22.34
CA SER A 243 9.82 20.92 20.89
C SER A 243 11.26 21.13 20.39
N ARG A 244 12.14 21.67 21.25
CA ARG A 244 13.56 21.89 20.92
C ARG A 244 14.39 20.60 20.91
N VAL A 245 13.91 19.52 21.54
CA VAL A 245 14.47 18.15 21.44
C VAL A 245 13.42 17.15 20.89
N THR A 246 12.47 17.73 20.16
CA THR A 246 11.36 17.21 19.33
C THR A 246 11.71 16.84 17.89
N THR A 247 11.55 15.61 17.38
CA THR A 247 11.62 15.44 15.92
C THR A 247 10.75 14.32 15.38
N GLY A 248 10.43 14.39 14.08
CA GLY A 248 9.79 13.30 13.35
C GLY A 248 10.82 12.24 12.97
N GLU A 249 10.39 11.00 12.81
CA GLU A 249 11.30 9.86 12.57
C GLU A 249 12.14 9.99 11.30
N ASN A 250 11.69 10.74 10.30
CA ASN A 250 12.42 10.99 9.05
C ASN A 250 13.00 12.41 8.96
N SER A 251 13.02 13.13 10.08
CA SER A 251 13.37 14.55 10.14
C SER A 251 14.64 14.83 10.95
N PRO A 252 15.68 15.44 10.36
CA PRO A 252 16.84 15.88 11.13
C PRO A 252 16.51 17.05 12.08
N LEU A 253 16.96 16.94 13.33
CA LEU A 253 16.83 17.93 14.38
C LEU A 253 18.12 18.73 14.58
N THR A 254 18.03 20.06 14.57
CA THR A 254 19.14 20.95 14.95
C THR A 254 18.92 21.54 16.35
N ILE A 255 19.81 21.19 17.28
CA ILE A 255 19.80 21.62 18.68
C ILE A 255 20.89 22.68 18.88
N ALA A 256 20.47 23.91 19.22
CA ALA A 256 21.40 24.99 19.52
C ALA A 256 22.13 24.76 20.86
N PRO A 257 23.39 25.21 21.03
CA PRO A 257 24.12 25.05 22.28
C PRO A 257 23.38 25.63 23.49
N SER A 258 22.64 26.73 23.31
CA SER A 258 21.85 27.35 24.38
C SER A 258 20.71 26.47 24.91
N VAL A 259 20.31 25.43 24.17
CA VAL A 259 19.31 24.45 24.62
C VAL A 259 19.96 23.49 25.62
N LEU A 260 21.12 22.93 25.26
CA LEU A 260 21.87 21.97 26.07
C LEU A 260 22.47 22.62 27.31
N LEU A 261 23.04 23.82 27.16
CA LEU A 261 23.71 24.53 28.26
C LEU A 261 22.73 25.17 29.26
N ALA A 262 21.42 24.94 29.14
CA ALA A 262 20.41 25.67 29.91
C ALA A 262 20.38 25.26 31.40
N ASN A 263 20.72 24.00 31.69
CA ASN A 263 20.79 23.40 33.02
C ASN A 263 22.24 23.19 33.52
N ASP A 264 23.23 23.42 32.66
CA ASP A 264 24.65 23.31 32.96
C ASP A 264 25.18 24.54 33.70
N SER A 265 26.22 24.36 34.52
CA SER A 265 26.80 25.47 35.27
C SER A 265 28.31 25.36 35.42
N ASP A 266 28.93 26.46 35.81
CA ASP A 266 30.35 26.54 36.10
C ASP A 266 30.55 27.21 37.46
N PRO A 267 31.27 26.60 38.43
CA PRO A 267 31.48 27.18 39.75
C PRO A 267 32.21 28.54 39.74
N ASP A 268 33.07 28.78 38.75
CA ASP A 268 33.80 30.03 38.56
C ASP A 268 32.99 31.08 37.77
N GLY A 269 31.87 30.66 37.16
CA GLY A 269 31.01 31.49 36.32
C GLY A 269 31.56 31.73 34.92
N ASP A 270 32.45 30.85 34.45
CA ASP A 270 33.01 30.90 33.10
C ASP A 270 31.95 30.58 32.03
N ALA A 271 32.19 31.05 30.81
CA ALA A 271 31.26 30.84 29.70
C ALA A 271 31.43 29.42 29.14
N LEU A 272 30.34 28.65 29.14
CA LEU A 272 30.33 27.28 28.65
C LEU A 272 30.15 27.19 27.14
N GLY A 273 30.76 26.16 26.55
CA GLY A 273 30.56 25.79 25.14
C GLY A 273 30.55 24.28 24.95
N VAL A 274 29.74 23.80 24.00
CA VAL A 274 29.72 22.40 23.58
C VAL A 274 30.94 22.14 22.68
N THR A 275 31.73 21.12 23.01
CA THR A 275 33.02 20.85 22.34
C THR A 275 33.05 19.53 21.57
N SER A 276 32.22 18.56 21.96
CA SER A 276 32.06 17.30 21.24
C SER A 276 30.70 16.68 21.54
N VAL A 277 30.23 15.87 20.60
CA VAL A 277 29.11 14.95 20.77
C VAL A 277 29.55 13.55 20.40
N ALA A 278 28.94 12.56 21.04
CA ALA A 278 29.20 11.16 20.75
C ALA A 278 27.92 10.34 20.92
N ALA A 279 27.66 9.48 19.93
CA ALA A 279 26.69 8.40 20.04
C ALA A 279 27.04 7.50 21.23
N THR A 280 26.03 7.14 22.00
CA THR A 280 26.12 6.08 23.01
C THR A 280 25.96 4.71 22.34
N ALA A 281 26.14 3.63 23.10
CA ALA A 281 25.87 2.28 22.58
C ALA A 281 24.39 2.02 22.27
N ALA A 282 23.49 2.86 22.80
CA ALA A 282 22.05 2.77 22.55
C ALA A 282 21.58 3.74 21.46
N THR A 283 22.47 4.61 20.94
CA THR A 283 22.09 5.57 19.91
C THR A 283 21.83 4.86 18.59
N GLN A 284 20.64 5.06 18.05
CA GLN A 284 20.21 4.49 16.77
C GLN A 284 20.37 5.50 15.64
N GLY A 285 20.06 6.78 15.89
CA GLY A 285 20.30 7.87 14.95
C GLY A 285 21.78 8.28 14.86
N ASN A 286 22.06 9.23 13.96
CA ASN A 286 23.38 9.82 13.79
C ASN A 286 23.46 11.20 14.46
N VAL A 287 24.55 11.46 15.21
CA VAL A 287 24.76 12.74 15.89
C VAL A 287 26.05 13.41 15.42
N THR A 288 25.95 14.69 15.06
CA THR A 288 27.10 15.50 14.62
C THR A 288 27.11 16.87 15.29
N LEU A 289 28.29 17.50 15.34
CA LEU A 289 28.47 18.86 15.86
C LEU A 289 28.99 19.75 14.73
N ASP A 290 28.28 20.83 14.44
CA ASP A 290 28.67 21.79 13.41
C ASP A 290 29.75 22.78 13.90
N ALA A 291 30.28 23.58 12.98
CA ALA A 291 31.31 24.58 13.30
C ALA A 291 30.82 25.75 14.17
N SER A 292 29.51 25.93 14.32
CA SER A 292 28.88 26.93 15.17
C SER A 292 28.56 26.40 16.58
N GLY A 293 28.79 25.10 16.81
CA GLY A 293 28.47 24.41 18.07
C GLY A 293 27.05 23.85 18.14
N ASN A 294 26.27 23.90 17.05
CA ASN A 294 24.97 23.24 17.03
C ASN A 294 25.13 21.73 16.90
N VAL A 295 24.33 21.00 17.65
CA VAL A 295 24.23 19.55 17.55
C VAL A 295 23.15 19.22 16.52
N ILE A 296 23.46 18.35 15.58
CA ILE A 296 22.50 17.84 14.59
C ILE A 296 22.30 16.36 14.90
N TYR A 297 21.07 16.01 15.27
CA TYR A 297 20.62 14.64 15.42
C TYR A 297 19.76 14.27 14.21
N ASP A 298 20.15 13.23 13.49
CA ASP A 298 19.48 12.74 12.30
C ASP A 298 19.04 11.29 12.56
N PRO A 299 17.74 11.04 12.78
CA PRO A 299 17.25 9.67 12.96
C PRO A 299 17.58 8.74 11.79
N GLY A 300 17.65 9.26 10.55
CA GLY A 300 17.71 8.45 9.34
C GLY A 300 16.54 7.46 9.28
N SER A 301 16.79 6.25 8.76
CA SER A 301 15.78 5.19 8.65
C SER A 301 15.65 4.31 9.90
N ALA A 302 16.14 4.78 11.05
CA ALA A 302 16.29 3.94 12.24
C ALA A 302 14.97 3.74 13.00
N PHE A 303 13.96 4.56 12.68
CA PHE A 303 12.72 4.64 13.41
C PHE A 303 11.47 4.42 12.55
N ASP A 304 11.60 4.21 11.24
CA ASP A 304 10.53 3.98 10.22
C ASP A 304 9.51 2.88 10.58
N HIS A 305 9.71 2.14 11.67
CA HIS A 305 8.74 1.17 12.18
C HIS A 305 7.73 1.79 13.15
N LEU A 306 7.84 3.08 13.48
CA LEU A 306 6.91 3.74 14.39
C LEU A 306 5.66 4.16 13.62
N ALA A 307 4.51 3.65 14.02
CA ALA A 307 3.25 4.07 13.43
C ALA A 307 2.99 5.58 13.67
N PHE A 308 2.11 6.17 12.87
CA PHE A 308 1.78 7.60 12.96
C PHE A 308 1.43 8.04 14.40
N GLY A 309 2.22 8.96 14.94
CA GLY A 309 2.07 9.48 16.30
C GLY A 309 2.63 8.59 17.40
N GLU A 310 3.15 7.38 17.12
CA GLU A 310 3.91 6.60 18.08
C GLU A 310 5.17 7.35 18.51
N VAL A 311 5.68 7.09 19.72
CA VAL A 311 6.84 7.80 20.25
C VAL A 311 7.96 6.85 20.67
N ALA A 312 9.16 7.15 20.21
CA ALA A 312 10.38 6.56 20.72
C ALA A 312 11.29 7.64 21.33
N THR A 313 12.32 7.20 22.04
CA THR A 313 13.38 8.09 22.53
C THR A 313 14.73 7.56 22.13
N ASP A 314 15.63 8.46 21.73
CA ASP A 314 17.04 8.14 21.54
C ASP A 314 17.91 9.00 22.47
N THR A 315 19.09 8.50 22.85
CA THR A 315 20.00 9.18 23.79
C THR A 315 21.43 9.21 23.29
N PHE A 316 22.04 10.39 23.25
CA PHE A 316 23.46 10.59 22.96
C PHE A 316 24.16 11.41 24.06
N SER A 317 25.49 11.51 24.00
CA SER A 317 26.30 12.28 24.96
C SER A 317 26.91 13.54 24.35
N TYR A 318 27.09 14.57 25.17
CA TYR A 318 27.79 15.81 24.82
C TYR A 318 28.80 16.20 25.90
N THR A 319 29.82 16.95 25.49
CA THR A 319 30.89 17.45 26.37
C THR A 319 30.90 18.97 26.37
N ILE A 320 30.84 19.56 27.57
CA ILE A 320 30.97 21.01 27.77
C ILE A 320 32.39 21.37 28.22
N SER A 321 32.80 22.60 27.93
CA SER A 321 34.07 23.18 28.39
C SER A 321 33.88 24.63 28.85
N ASP A 322 34.64 24.99 29.89
CA ASP A 322 34.81 26.36 30.40
C ASP A 322 35.76 27.24 29.55
N GLY A 323 36.50 26.66 28.60
CA GLY A 323 37.54 27.35 27.81
C GLY A 323 38.88 27.57 28.54
N ASN A 324 38.97 27.18 29.82
CA ASN A 324 40.13 27.29 30.70
C ASN A 324 40.76 25.92 31.02
N GLY A 325 40.18 24.84 30.52
CA GLY A 325 40.73 23.48 30.53
C GLY A 325 39.93 22.49 31.37
N GLY A 326 38.85 22.93 32.02
CA GLY A 326 37.84 22.06 32.61
C GLY A 326 36.82 21.62 31.57
N THR A 327 36.38 20.36 31.71
CA THR A 327 35.33 19.76 30.87
C THR A 327 34.49 18.80 31.69
N ASP A 328 33.23 18.66 31.33
CA ASP A 328 32.33 17.64 31.89
C ASP A 328 31.38 17.11 30.80
N THR A 329 30.75 15.97 31.06
CA THR A 329 29.91 15.25 30.09
C THR A 329 28.51 14.98 30.62
N ALA A 330 27.50 15.18 29.79
CA ALA A 330 26.11 14.85 30.07
C ALA A 330 25.47 14.15 28.86
N THR A 331 24.22 13.72 29.02
CA THR A 331 23.44 13.05 27.98
C THR A 331 22.25 13.87 27.57
N VAL A 332 21.88 13.80 26.30
CA VAL A 332 20.64 14.36 25.75
C VAL A 332 19.73 13.24 25.33
N THR A 333 18.47 13.31 25.73
CA THR A 333 17.41 12.43 25.24
C THR A 333 16.55 13.18 24.23
N VAL A 334 16.46 12.65 23.02
CA VAL A 334 15.60 13.15 21.94
C VAL A 334 14.32 12.33 21.93
N THR A 335 13.17 12.97 21.75
CA THR A 335 11.92 12.28 21.46
C THR A 335 11.71 12.25 19.95
N ILE A 336 11.40 11.07 19.43
CA ILE A 336 11.08 10.80 18.03
C ILE A 336 9.58 10.51 17.96
N VAL A 337 8.88 11.15 17.04
CA VAL A 337 7.45 10.91 16.75
C VAL A 337 7.35 10.23 15.40
N GLY A 338 6.63 9.10 15.35
CA GLY A 338 6.33 8.37 14.12
C GLY A 338 5.49 9.22 13.18
N GLU A 339 5.85 9.17 11.91
CA GLU A 339 5.12 9.70 10.78
C GLU A 339 4.43 8.49 10.10
N ASN A 340 3.90 8.65 8.90
CA ASN A 340 3.35 7.53 8.16
C ASN A 340 4.18 7.38 6.89
N ASP A 341 4.93 6.31 6.75
CA ASP A 341 5.64 6.00 5.52
C ASP A 341 4.67 5.38 4.49
N PRO A 342 4.83 5.68 3.20
CA PRO A 342 4.02 5.02 2.18
C PRO A 342 4.36 3.53 2.10
N PRO A 343 3.39 2.68 1.74
CA PRO A 343 3.66 1.29 1.46
C PRO A 343 4.59 1.14 0.25
N VAL A 344 5.22 -0.02 0.12
CA VAL A 344 6.10 -0.39 -1.00
C VAL A 344 5.41 -1.46 -1.82
N ALA A 345 5.06 -1.09 -3.05
CA ALA A 345 4.44 -2.01 -4.01
C ALA A 345 5.50 -2.75 -4.84
N VAL A 346 5.29 -4.02 -5.12
CA VAL A 346 6.17 -4.89 -5.93
C VAL A 346 5.39 -5.44 -7.11
N ASP A 347 5.97 -5.42 -8.31
CA ASP A 347 5.31 -5.95 -9.51
C ASP A 347 5.03 -7.45 -9.39
N ASP A 348 3.83 -7.87 -9.82
CA ASP A 348 3.39 -9.26 -9.80
C ASP A 348 3.57 -9.96 -11.14
N MET A 349 3.83 -11.26 -11.05
CA MET A 349 3.75 -12.19 -12.17
C MET A 349 2.66 -13.22 -11.89
N ILE A 350 1.62 -13.22 -12.73
CA ILE A 350 0.48 -14.11 -12.67
C ILE A 350 0.62 -15.14 -13.79
N LEU A 351 0.60 -16.42 -13.46
CA LEU A 351 0.62 -17.53 -14.42
C LEU A 351 -0.74 -18.23 -14.41
N THR A 352 -1.34 -18.44 -15.58
CA THR A 352 -2.65 -19.09 -15.65
C THR A 352 -2.81 -20.00 -16.87
N ASN A 353 -3.58 -21.07 -16.71
CA ASN A 353 -4.03 -21.94 -17.80
C ASN A 353 -5.50 -21.69 -18.18
N ILE A 354 -6.10 -20.59 -17.73
CA ILE A 354 -7.48 -20.20 -18.06
C ILE A 354 -7.62 -19.96 -19.56
N VAL A 355 -8.71 -20.49 -20.16
CA VAL A 355 -8.94 -20.42 -21.61
C VAL A 355 -9.40 -19.02 -22.06
N ASP A 356 -9.04 -18.70 -23.30
CA ASP A 356 -9.39 -17.48 -24.04
C ASP A 356 -10.87 -17.04 -23.83
N GLY A 357 -11.05 -15.79 -23.39
CA GLY A 357 -12.36 -15.16 -23.15
C GLY A 357 -13.03 -15.49 -21.81
N SER A 358 -12.41 -16.29 -20.94
CA SER A 358 -12.85 -16.49 -19.54
C SER A 358 -12.17 -15.47 -18.62
N SER A 359 -12.81 -15.11 -17.51
CA SER A 359 -12.18 -14.22 -16.52
C SER A 359 -11.14 -14.98 -15.69
N VAL A 360 -10.03 -14.32 -15.42
CA VAL A 360 -8.99 -14.74 -14.48
C VAL A 360 -9.26 -14.00 -13.17
N PRO A 361 -9.79 -14.70 -12.13
CA PRO A 361 -9.99 -14.09 -10.83
C PRO A 361 -8.65 -13.96 -10.12
N VAL A 362 -8.28 -12.72 -9.79
CA VAL A 362 -7.10 -12.41 -8.99
C VAL A 362 -7.58 -11.73 -7.70
N PRO A 363 -7.65 -12.46 -6.58
CA PRO A 363 -7.96 -11.89 -5.28
C PRO A 363 -7.06 -10.71 -4.94
N GLY A 364 -7.60 -9.69 -4.26
CA GLY A 364 -6.82 -8.50 -3.90
C GLY A 364 -5.66 -8.82 -2.96
N ASP A 365 -5.86 -9.74 -2.03
CA ASP A 365 -4.83 -10.23 -1.10
C ASP A 365 -3.69 -10.98 -1.80
N ALA A 366 -3.95 -11.65 -2.93
CA ALA A 366 -2.92 -12.26 -3.77
C ALA A 366 -1.96 -11.20 -4.37
N LEU A 367 -2.50 -10.05 -4.82
CA LEU A 367 -1.70 -8.93 -5.32
C LEU A 367 -0.90 -8.22 -4.21
N LEU A 368 -1.31 -8.38 -2.94
CA LEU A 368 -0.65 -7.76 -1.79
C LEU A 368 0.41 -8.68 -1.16
N ALA A 369 0.55 -9.93 -1.62
CA ALA A 369 1.34 -10.95 -0.95
C ALA A 369 2.84 -10.63 -0.89
N ASN A 370 3.37 -9.91 -1.88
CA ASN A 370 4.76 -9.46 -1.97
C ASN A 370 4.94 -7.97 -1.60
N ASP A 371 3.84 -7.27 -1.30
CA ASP A 371 3.83 -5.87 -0.91
C ASP A 371 4.13 -5.73 0.57
N SER A 372 4.65 -4.56 0.96
CA SER A 372 5.02 -4.34 2.36
C SER A 372 4.77 -2.92 2.81
N ASP A 373 4.55 -2.79 4.10
CA ASP A 373 4.48 -1.53 4.82
C ASP A 373 5.45 -1.60 5.99
N VAL A 374 6.21 -0.54 6.24
CA VAL A 374 7.31 -0.59 7.21
C VAL A 374 6.80 -0.50 8.65
N GLU A 375 5.66 0.14 8.85
CA GLU A 375 4.89 0.17 10.09
C GLU A 375 4.04 -1.10 10.28
N GLY A 376 3.79 -1.83 9.20
CA GLY A 376 2.96 -3.03 9.17
C GLY A 376 1.47 -2.69 9.16
N ASP A 377 1.11 -1.52 8.62
CA ASP A 377 -0.28 -1.13 8.43
C ASP A 377 -0.98 -2.06 7.40
N PRO A 378 -2.26 -2.42 7.61
CA PRO A 378 -3.00 -3.25 6.67
C PRO A 378 -3.09 -2.60 5.28
N LEU A 379 -2.69 -3.36 4.26
CA LEU A 379 -2.72 -2.91 2.88
C LEU A 379 -4.05 -3.21 2.20
N SER A 380 -4.43 -2.36 1.25
CA SER A 380 -5.61 -2.56 0.41
C SER A 380 -5.38 -2.06 -1.00
N VAL A 381 -5.93 -2.78 -1.99
CA VAL A 381 -5.98 -2.33 -3.38
C VAL A 381 -7.09 -1.28 -3.54
N THR A 382 -6.74 -0.08 -3.98
CA THR A 382 -7.68 1.06 -4.05
C THR A 382 -8.14 1.41 -5.46
N SER A 383 -7.32 1.12 -6.47
CA SER A 383 -7.69 1.35 -7.86
C SER A 383 -6.90 0.45 -8.79
N THR A 384 -7.49 0.18 -9.96
CA THR A 384 -6.85 -0.54 -11.07
C THR A 384 -6.98 0.27 -12.35
N SER A 385 -6.02 0.10 -13.25
CA SER A 385 -6.06 0.68 -14.60
C SER A 385 -6.57 -0.35 -15.62
N ASN A 386 -7.27 0.11 -16.65
CA ASN A 386 -7.71 -0.80 -17.71
C ASN A 386 -6.50 -1.32 -18.49
N PRO A 387 -6.34 -2.65 -18.64
CA PRO A 387 -5.26 -3.27 -19.38
C PRO A 387 -5.36 -2.94 -20.87
N VAL A 388 -4.22 -2.99 -21.56
CA VAL A 388 -4.16 -2.75 -23.01
C VAL A 388 -4.80 -3.91 -23.80
N GLU A 389 -4.73 -5.13 -23.28
CA GLU A 389 -5.09 -6.37 -23.98
C GLU A 389 -6.28 -7.14 -23.34
N GLY A 390 -7.11 -6.43 -22.58
CA GLY A 390 -8.30 -7.03 -21.97
C GLY A 390 -9.21 -5.99 -21.30
N ALA A 391 -10.07 -6.47 -20.40
CA ALA A 391 -10.90 -5.65 -19.55
C ALA A 391 -10.81 -6.13 -18.10
N LEU A 392 -10.78 -5.19 -17.15
CA LEU A 392 -10.97 -5.50 -15.73
C LEU A 392 -12.42 -5.30 -15.33
N SER A 393 -12.88 -6.17 -14.45
CA SER A 393 -14.12 -5.99 -13.70
C SER A 393 -13.93 -6.46 -12.25
N GLY A 394 -14.93 -6.26 -11.40
CA GLY A 394 -14.78 -6.55 -9.97
C GLY A 394 -13.93 -5.49 -9.24
N SER A 395 -13.87 -5.66 -7.92
CA SER A 395 -13.03 -4.84 -7.03
C SER A 395 -12.25 -5.73 -6.07
N ASP A 396 -12.82 -6.88 -5.73
CA ASP A 396 -12.18 -7.98 -5.02
C ASP A 396 -13.09 -9.22 -5.17
N PRO A 397 -12.69 -10.26 -5.93
CA PRO A 397 -11.45 -10.33 -6.71
C PRO A 397 -11.46 -9.33 -7.88
N VAL A 398 -10.25 -9.01 -8.37
CA VAL A 398 -10.02 -8.33 -9.65
C VAL A 398 -10.17 -9.37 -10.76
N GLU A 399 -11.15 -9.18 -11.64
CA GLU A 399 -11.46 -10.11 -12.72
C GLU A 399 -10.84 -9.60 -14.03
N PHE A 400 -9.76 -10.22 -14.48
CA PHE A 400 -9.15 -9.93 -15.77
C PHE A 400 -9.78 -10.78 -16.87
N THR A 401 -10.46 -10.16 -17.82
CA THR A 401 -10.96 -10.84 -19.02
C THR A 401 -10.06 -10.48 -20.21
N PRO A 402 -9.24 -11.40 -20.74
CA PRO A 402 -8.44 -11.14 -21.93
C PRO A 402 -9.34 -10.88 -23.14
N ASN A 403 -8.83 -10.12 -24.10
CA ASN A 403 -9.47 -10.00 -25.41
C ASN A 403 -9.53 -11.37 -26.11
N TYR A 404 -10.58 -11.61 -26.91
CA TYR A 404 -10.73 -12.88 -27.62
C TYR A 404 -9.57 -13.12 -28.61
N GLY A 405 -8.93 -14.30 -28.58
CA GLY A 405 -7.75 -14.66 -29.38
C GLY A 405 -6.41 -14.53 -28.64
N PHE A 406 -6.43 -14.34 -27.32
CA PHE A 406 -5.26 -14.24 -26.45
C PHE A 406 -4.79 -15.65 -26.00
N GLY A 407 -3.48 -15.88 -25.91
CA GLY A 407 -2.92 -17.14 -25.36
C GLY A 407 -3.11 -18.43 -26.18
N THR A 408 -3.63 -18.38 -27.42
CA THR A 408 -3.56 -19.58 -28.28
C THR A 408 -2.13 -19.75 -28.76
N SER A 409 -1.38 -20.64 -28.11
CA SER A 409 -0.14 -21.18 -28.66
C SER A 409 -0.32 -21.45 -30.14
N ALA A 410 0.67 -21.08 -30.95
CA ALA A 410 0.67 -21.29 -32.40
C ALA A 410 0.67 -22.79 -32.74
N THR A 411 -0.43 -23.50 -32.47
CA THR A 411 -0.74 -24.77 -33.11
C THR A 411 -0.90 -24.43 -34.58
N THR A 412 -0.07 -25.05 -35.41
CA THR A 412 -0.29 -25.11 -36.85
C THR A 412 -1.69 -25.67 -37.07
N LEU A 413 -2.67 -24.78 -37.29
CA LEU A 413 -3.99 -25.16 -37.72
C LEU A 413 -3.82 -25.92 -39.04
N THR A 414 -4.23 -27.18 -39.03
CA THR A 414 -4.28 -28.03 -40.20
C THR A 414 -5.61 -27.80 -40.92
N GLU A 415 -5.67 -28.16 -42.20
CA GLU A 415 -6.91 -28.20 -43.00
C GLU A 415 -8.06 -28.94 -42.26
N ALA A 416 -7.73 -29.91 -41.40
CA ALA A 416 -8.71 -30.66 -40.61
C ALA A 416 -9.31 -29.86 -39.44
N ASP A 417 -8.57 -28.92 -38.86
CA ASP A 417 -8.99 -28.16 -37.68
C ASP A 417 -10.08 -27.15 -38.08
N LEU A 418 -9.84 -26.38 -39.16
CA LEU A 418 -10.85 -25.47 -39.74
C LEU A 418 -12.14 -26.19 -40.16
N TYR A 419 -12.05 -27.39 -40.73
CA TYR A 419 -13.22 -28.16 -41.19
C TYR A 419 -14.08 -28.71 -40.05
N SER A 420 -13.45 -29.03 -38.92
CA SER A 420 -14.15 -29.61 -37.77
C SER A 420 -14.90 -28.57 -36.94
N GLY A 421 -14.61 -27.28 -37.15
CA GLY A 421 -15.06 -26.22 -36.27
C GLY A 421 -14.49 -26.38 -34.86
N THR A 422 -13.37 -27.09 -34.71
CA THR A 422 -12.63 -27.32 -33.46
C THR A 422 -11.12 -27.37 -33.71
N ASP A 423 -10.28 -26.98 -32.76
CA ASP A 423 -8.83 -27.21 -32.84
C ASP A 423 -8.45 -28.69 -32.61
N SER A 424 -7.15 -29.00 -32.62
CA SER A 424 -6.61 -30.34 -32.39
C SER A 424 -6.92 -30.89 -30.98
N GLU A 425 -7.27 -30.02 -30.04
CA GLU A 425 -7.67 -30.36 -28.68
C GLU A 425 -9.21 -30.51 -28.54
N GLY A 426 -9.99 -30.15 -29.56
CA GLY A 426 -11.45 -30.26 -29.58
C GLY A 426 -12.18 -29.00 -29.09
N ASN A 427 -11.49 -27.87 -28.93
CA ASN A 427 -12.11 -26.60 -28.55
C ASN A 427 -12.81 -25.99 -29.77
N PRO A 428 -14.06 -25.50 -29.67
CA PRO A 428 -14.79 -24.98 -30.81
C PRO A 428 -14.15 -23.73 -31.44
N LEU A 429 -13.82 -23.81 -32.73
CA LEU A 429 -13.59 -22.66 -33.61
C LEU A 429 -14.96 -21.99 -33.83
N ASN A 430 -15.30 -21.03 -32.99
CA ASN A 430 -16.58 -20.33 -32.92
C ASN A 430 -17.28 -20.12 -34.28
N ASN A 431 -18.37 -20.87 -34.52
CA ASN A 431 -19.29 -20.68 -35.63
C ASN A 431 -20.64 -20.07 -35.20
N ASP A 432 -20.71 -19.44 -34.03
CA ASP A 432 -21.97 -18.95 -33.48
C ASP A 432 -22.39 -17.62 -34.16
N ALA A 433 -23.01 -17.82 -35.32
CA ALA A 433 -23.99 -16.99 -36.04
C ALA A 433 -24.19 -15.53 -35.58
N SER A 434 -23.84 -14.56 -36.43
CA SER A 434 -24.74 -13.48 -36.94
C SER A 434 -24.10 -12.21 -37.53
N SER A 435 -22.77 -12.12 -37.71
CA SER A 435 -22.11 -10.97 -38.36
C SER A 435 -21.96 -11.14 -39.88
N ALA A 436 -23.06 -11.40 -40.60
CA ALA A 436 -23.05 -11.40 -42.07
C ALA A 436 -23.01 -9.96 -42.60
N ILE A 437 -21.87 -9.50 -43.14
CA ILE A 437 -21.82 -8.32 -44.00
C ILE A 437 -22.28 -8.74 -45.40
N GLU A 438 -23.48 -8.32 -45.80
CA GLU A 438 -24.03 -8.56 -47.13
C GLU A 438 -23.34 -7.63 -48.16
N PHE A 439 -22.45 -8.16 -48.99
CA PHE A 439 -21.72 -7.39 -50.01
C PHE A 439 -22.68 -6.93 -51.14
N GLY A 440 -23.05 -5.65 -51.12
CA GLY A 440 -23.93 -5.04 -52.12
C GLY A 440 -23.20 -4.72 -53.44
N ARG A 441 -23.73 -5.27 -54.55
CA ARG A 441 -23.37 -4.98 -55.96
C ARG A 441 -22.96 -3.52 -56.21
N ASN A 442 -21.70 -3.28 -56.58
CA ASN A 442 -21.33 -2.06 -57.31
C ASN A 442 -20.55 -2.38 -58.59
N LEU A 443 -21.33 -2.31 -59.67
CA LEU A 443 -20.98 -2.28 -61.07
C LEU A 443 -19.99 -1.13 -61.37
N PHE A 444 -18.76 -1.41 -61.83
CA PHE A 444 -18.07 -0.68 -62.91
C PHE A 444 -16.69 -1.32 -63.18
N GLY A 445 -16.52 -1.90 -64.37
CA GLY A 445 -15.35 -2.70 -64.72
C GLY A 445 -14.05 -1.92 -64.90
N MET A 446 -12.93 -2.60 -64.63
CA MET A 446 -11.57 -2.22 -65.05
C MET A 446 -10.67 -3.47 -65.24
N PRO A 447 -9.58 -3.37 -66.04
CA PRO A 447 -8.85 -4.53 -66.56
C PRO A 447 -7.64 -4.96 -65.72
N SER A 448 -7.62 -6.25 -65.38
CA SER A 448 -6.53 -7.25 -65.34
C SER A 448 -5.04 -6.95 -65.07
N THR A 449 -4.54 -5.77 -64.66
CA THR A 449 -3.11 -5.65 -64.28
C THR A 449 -2.80 -4.54 -63.25
N GLN A 450 -2.37 -4.96 -62.04
CA GLN A 450 -1.70 -4.20 -60.96
C GLN A 450 -2.52 -3.18 -60.15
N PRO A 451 -2.17 -2.96 -58.85
CA PRO A 451 -3.00 -2.26 -57.89
C PRO A 451 -3.00 -0.75 -58.17
N ASP A 452 -4.12 -0.19 -58.61
CA ASP A 452 -4.36 1.25 -58.54
C ASP A 452 -5.31 1.57 -57.38
N ALA A 453 -5.06 2.73 -56.76
CA ALA A 453 -5.56 3.12 -55.44
C ALA A 453 -7.06 3.52 -55.42
N SER A 454 -7.94 2.84 -56.15
CA SER A 454 -9.32 3.31 -56.32
C SER A 454 -10.40 2.22 -56.47
N GLY A 455 -10.06 0.95 -56.23
CA GLY A 455 -10.99 -0.19 -56.38
C GLY A 455 -11.02 -1.14 -55.19
N TYR A 456 -10.85 -0.64 -53.96
CA TYR A 456 -10.95 -1.46 -52.75
C TYR A 456 -12.32 -1.27 -52.10
N ILE A 457 -12.87 -2.34 -51.52
CA ILE A 457 -13.93 -2.20 -50.53
C ILE A 457 -13.22 -1.81 -49.23
N GLU A 458 -13.24 -0.51 -48.90
CA GLU A 458 -12.86 -0.05 -47.57
C GLU A 458 -13.93 -0.52 -46.57
N SER A 459 -13.55 -1.42 -45.67
CA SER A 459 -14.20 -1.51 -44.37
C SER A 459 -13.91 -0.18 -43.65
N ASP A 460 -14.90 0.72 -43.63
CA ASP A 460 -14.84 1.95 -42.85
C ASP A 460 -14.84 1.55 -41.37
N HIS A 461 -13.63 1.49 -40.79
CA HIS A 461 -13.41 1.37 -39.36
C HIS A 461 -14.12 2.52 -38.64
N VAL A 462 -15.25 2.24 -38.00
CA VAL A 462 -15.47 2.86 -36.69
C VAL A 462 -14.60 2.05 -35.75
N ALA A 463 -13.42 2.60 -35.43
CA ALA A 463 -12.61 2.11 -34.33
C ALA A 463 -13.47 2.14 -33.06
N ASP A 464 -14.02 0.98 -32.69
CA ASP A 464 -14.30 0.68 -31.30
C ASP A 464 -12.97 0.18 -30.71
N PRO A 465 -12.32 0.94 -29.81
CA PRO A 465 -11.05 0.53 -29.21
C PRO A 465 -11.18 -0.73 -28.34
N SER A 466 -12.39 -1.23 -28.09
CA SER A 466 -12.65 -2.39 -27.22
C SER A 466 -12.64 -3.76 -27.93
N LEU A 467 -12.35 -3.82 -29.23
CA LEU A 467 -12.30 -5.08 -30.00
C LEU A 467 -10.98 -5.21 -30.78
N ALA A 468 -9.85 -5.19 -30.07
CA ALA A 468 -8.51 -5.21 -30.66
C ALA A 468 -8.12 -6.54 -31.34
N SER A 469 -8.97 -7.57 -31.32
CA SER A 469 -8.69 -8.87 -31.91
C SER A 469 -9.94 -9.48 -32.56
N ALA A 470 -10.34 -8.95 -33.72
CA ALA A 470 -11.43 -9.53 -34.49
C ALA A 470 -10.93 -10.70 -35.37
N ARG A 471 -11.30 -11.93 -34.99
CA ARG A 471 -11.32 -13.09 -35.92
C ARG A 471 -12.30 -12.75 -37.07
N PHE A 472 -11.79 -12.51 -38.28
CA PHE A 472 -12.63 -12.16 -39.42
C PHE A 472 -13.18 -13.43 -40.08
N ILE A 473 -14.48 -13.70 -39.89
CA ILE A 473 -15.24 -14.66 -40.70
C ILE A 473 -16.14 -13.84 -41.62
N GLY A 474 -15.81 -13.78 -42.91
CA GLY A 474 -16.60 -13.06 -43.92
C GLY A 474 -17.10 -14.00 -45.01
N GLU A 475 -18.41 -13.99 -45.28
CA GLU A 475 -18.99 -14.71 -46.42
C GLU A 475 -18.96 -13.82 -47.67
N ILE A 476 -18.15 -14.15 -48.68
CA ILE A 476 -18.15 -13.43 -49.96
C ILE A 476 -19.26 -14.03 -50.84
N ARG A 477 -20.41 -13.36 -50.86
CA ARG A 477 -21.49 -13.73 -51.78
C ARG A 477 -21.30 -13.04 -53.14
N ASP A 478 -21.42 -13.83 -54.21
CA ASP A 478 -21.58 -13.40 -55.61
C ASP A 478 -20.30 -12.98 -56.37
N LEU A 479 -19.30 -13.89 -56.46
CA LEU A 479 -18.23 -13.78 -57.47
C LEU A 479 -18.79 -14.19 -58.85
N ALA A 480 -19.52 -13.29 -59.49
CA ALA A 480 -20.20 -13.57 -60.75
C ALA A 480 -19.23 -13.57 -61.93
N SER A 481 -18.68 -14.73 -62.30
CA SER A 481 -17.88 -14.85 -63.52
C SER A 481 -18.75 -14.51 -64.73
N THR A 482 -18.53 -13.34 -65.34
CA THR A 482 -19.08 -13.06 -66.67
C THR A 482 -18.02 -13.41 -67.69
N THR A 483 -18.27 -14.50 -68.44
CA THR A 483 -17.48 -15.02 -69.57
C THR A 483 -16.23 -14.22 -69.94
N GLY A 484 -15.05 -14.74 -69.58
CA GLY A 484 -13.76 -14.26 -70.09
C GLY A 484 -13.11 -13.10 -69.32
N VAL A 485 -13.44 -12.90 -68.05
CA VAL A 485 -12.72 -11.97 -67.16
C VAL A 485 -12.32 -12.69 -65.87
N ASN A 486 -11.06 -12.52 -65.48
CA ASN A 486 -10.54 -12.94 -64.18
C ASN A 486 -11.16 -12.01 -63.13
N ASP A 487 -12.21 -12.45 -62.43
CA ASP A 487 -12.72 -11.67 -61.29
C ASP A 487 -11.78 -11.93 -60.10
N GLN A 488 -11.02 -10.90 -59.75
CA GLN A 488 -10.06 -10.90 -58.64
C GLN A 488 -10.55 -9.89 -57.60
N ASP A 489 -10.95 -10.40 -56.44
CA ASP A 489 -11.27 -9.56 -55.29
C ASP A 489 -10.03 -9.36 -54.43
N TRP A 490 -9.87 -8.14 -53.92
CA TRP A 490 -8.75 -7.73 -53.08
C TRP A 490 -9.27 -7.30 -51.71
N ILE A 491 -8.73 -7.92 -50.66
CA ILE A 491 -9.03 -7.60 -49.26
C ILE A 491 -7.79 -6.93 -48.66
N LYS A 492 -7.96 -5.78 -48.03
CA LYS A 492 -6.90 -5.11 -47.29
C LYS A 492 -6.99 -5.52 -45.81
N VAL A 493 -5.87 -5.93 -45.23
CA VAL A 493 -5.71 -6.24 -43.80
C VAL A 493 -4.49 -5.52 -43.26
N SER A 494 -4.53 -5.04 -42.02
CA SER A 494 -3.37 -4.42 -41.37
C SER A 494 -2.81 -5.42 -40.35
N LEU A 495 -1.53 -5.75 -40.46
CA LEU A 495 -0.87 -6.79 -39.65
C LEU A 495 0.40 -6.24 -38.97
N ARG A 496 0.78 -6.83 -37.84
CA ARG A 496 2.00 -6.50 -37.07
C ARG A 496 3.13 -7.48 -37.35
N ALA A 497 4.37 -7.04 -37.17
CA ALA A 497 5.55 -7.88 -37.28
C ALA A 497 5.48 -9.03 -36.26
N GLY A 498 5.64 -10.28 -36.72
CA GLY A 498 5.55 -11.48 -35.90
C GLY A 498 4.24 -12.25 -36.08
N GLU A 499 3.15 -11.58 -36.45
CA GLU A 499 1.85 -12.22 -36.68
C GLU A 499 1.93 -13.29 -37.78
N THR A 500 1.10 -14.33 -37.72
CA THR A 500 0.93 -15.32 -38.78
C THR A 500 -0.50 -15.24 -39.30
N ILE A 501 -0.66 -14.88 -40.57
CA ILE A 501 -1.94 -14.91 -41.25
C ILE A 501 -2.14 -16.28 -41.90
N ILE A 502 -3.31 -16.88 -41.67
CA ILE A 502 -3.76 -18.14 -42.23
C ILE A 502 -5.05 -17.88 -42.99
N LEU A 503 -5.11 -18.37 -44.22
CA LEU A 503 -6.23 -18.18 -45.13
C LEU A 503 -6.65 -19.53 -45.72
N ASP A 504 -7.96 -19.74 -45.81
CA ASP A 504 -8.53 -20.94 -46.40
C ASP A 504 -9.82 -20.61 -47.16
N ILE A 505 -10.00 -21.20 -48.34
CA ILE A 505 -11.19 -20.98 -49.18
C ILE A 505 -11.90 -22.31 -49.35
N ASP A 506 -13.16 -22.37 -48.91
CA ASP A 506 -14.04 -23.53 -49.06
C ASP A 506 -15.13 -23.27 -50.12
N PHE A 507 -15.43 -24.31 -50.91
CA PHE A 507 -16.60 -24.38 -51.76
C PHE A 507 -17.79 -24.93 -50.97
N GLY A 508 -18.74 -24.06 -50.65
CA GLY A 508 -20.04 -24.51 -50.14
C GLY A 508 -20.69 -25.46 -51.15
N ASP A 509 -20.86 -26.74 -50.78
CA ASP A 509 -21.72 -27.68 -51.52
C ASP A 509 -23.17 -27.18 -51.38
N ASP A 510 -23.54 -26.19 -52.19
CA ASP A 510 -24.92 -25.80 -52.40
C ASP A 510 -25.58 -27.02 -53.05
N GLY A 511 -26.20 -27.87 -52.22
CA GLY A 511 -26.59 -29.26 -52.49
C GLY A 511 -27.59 -29.50 -53.64
N ASP A 512 -27.59 -28.71 -54.70
CA ASP A 512 -28.26 -28.97 -55.96
C ASP A 512 -27.39 -29.86 -56.86
N ARG A 513 -27.43 -31.17 -56.59
CA ARG A 513 -26.81 -32.23 -57.40
C ARG A 513 -27.47 -32.42 -58.77
N ASN A 514 -27.60 -31.38 -59.58
CA ASN A 514 -28.09 -31.51 -60.95
C ASN A 514 -27.37 -30.57 -61.91
N VAL A 515 -26.05 -30.72 -62.04
CA VAL A 515 -25.33 -30.19 -63.20
C VAL A 515 -24.82 -31.34 -64.06
N GLY A 516 -25.07 -31.22 -65.36
CA GLY A 516 -24.75 -32.22 -66.38
C GLY A 516 -23.26 -32.46 -66.54
N THR A 517 -22.95 -33.51 -67.27
CA THR A 517 -21.67 -34.24 -67.38
C THR A 517 -20.52 -33.53 -68.10
N ASP A 518 -20.24 -32.26 -67.85
CA ASP A 518 -19.02 -31.62 -68.36
C ASP A 518 -18.14 -31.17 -67.17
N ASP A 519 -16.90 -31.69 -67.13
CA ASP A 519 -15.81 -31.27 -66.24
C ASP A 519 -15.66 -29.74 -66.33
N ASN A 520 -16.18 -29.02 -65.35
CA ASN A 520 -15.80 -27.64 -65.09
C ASN A 520 -14.85 -27.67 -63.89
N ASP A 521 -13.56 -27.86 -64.17
CA ASP A 521 -12.49 -27.62 -63.20
C ASP A 521 -12.51 -26.11 -62.88
N VAL A 522 -13.05 -25.74 -61.73
CA VAL A 522 -12.92 -24.37 -61.21
C VAL A 522 -11.64 -24.35 -60.38
N ASP A 523 -10.62 -23.63 -60.86
CA ASP A 523 -9.34 -23.48 -60.16
C ASP A 523 -9.47 -22.33 -59.15
N THR A 524 -9.03 -22.55 -57.90
CA THR A 524 -8.99 -21.51 -56.86
C THR A 524 -7.57 -20.98 -56.67
N GLU A 525 -7.45 -19.68 -56.46
CA GLU A 525 -6.18 -19.01 -56.23
C GLU A 525 -6.29 -18.06 -55.05
N ILE A 526 -5.37 -18.21 -54.09
CA ILE A 526 -5.19 -17.27 -52.99
C ILE A 526 -3.75 -16.76 -52.94
N ALA A 527 -3.59 -15.47 -52.75
CA ALA A 527 -2.28 -14.83 -52.73
C ALA A 527 -2.24 -13.69 -51.71
N LEU A 528 -1.12 -13.57 -50.99
CA LEU A 528 -0.87 -12.47 -50.07
C LEU A 528 0.18 -11.53 -50.64
N TYR A 529 -0.01 -10.22 -50.46
CA TYR A 529 0.85 -9.16 -50.94
C TYR A 529 1.18 -8.15 -49.83
N ASP A 530 2.37 -7.57 -49.88
CA ASP A 530 2.72 -6.39 -49.05
C ASP A 530 2.09 -5.10 -49.62
N ALA A 531 2.20 -3.99 -48.88
CA ALA A 531 1.75 -2.67 -49.32
C ALA A 531 2.43 -2.13 -50.60
N ASN A 532 3.56 -2.70 -51.00
CA ASN A 532 4.26 -2.36 -52.24
C ASN A 532 3.80 -3.21 -53.43
N GLY A 533 2.87 -4.14 -53.23
CA GLY A 533 2.38 -5.08 -54.24
C GLY A 533 3.34 -6.25 -54.51
N THR A 534 4.29 -6.52 -53.63
CA THR A 534 5.16 -7.71 -53.68
C THR A 534 4.36 -8.92 -53.21
N ARG A 535 4.30 -9.99 -54.01
CA ARG A 535 3.63 -11.23 -53.60
C ARG A 535 4.49 -11.95 -52.57
N LEU A 536 3.94 -12.13 -51.38
CA LEU A 536 4.60 -12.75 -50.23
C LEU A 536 4.32 -14.24 -50.15
N ALA A 537 3.07 -14.65 -50.42
CA ALA A 537 2.64 -16.04 -50.41
C ALA A 537 1.63 -16.30 -51.52
N TYR A 538 1.53 -17.57 -51.94
CA TYR A 538 0.71 -17.98 -53.06
C TYR A 538 0.30 -19.46 -52.98
N ASN A 539 -0.99 -19.75 -53.12
CA ASN A 539 -1.48 -21.10 -53.39
C ASN A 539 -2.48 -21.08 -54.56
N ASP A 540 -2.40 -22.11 -55.38
CA ASP A 540 -3.19 -22.33 -56.59
C ASP A 540 -3.47 -23.83 -56.65
N ASP A 541 -4.70 -24.21 -56.36
CA ASP A 541 -5.15 -25.59 -56.55
C ASP A 541 -5.74 -25.70 -57.96
N SER A 542 -4.83 -25.83 -58.94
CA SER A 542 -5.20 -26.17 -60.31
C SER A 542 -5.03 -27.66 -60.54
N ALA A 543 -6.12 -28.34 -60.91
CA ALA A 543 -6.05 -29.76 -61.24
C ALA A 543 -5.10 -29.95 -62.45
N PRO A 544 -4.15 -30.93 -62.42
CA PRO A 544 -3.21 -31.09 -63.50
C PRO A 544 -3.93 -31.52 -64.79
N GLY A 545 -4.01 -30.59 -65.73
CA GLY A 545 -4.65 -30.77 -67.03
C GLY A 545 -4.34 -32.11 -67.69
N VAL A 546 -5.40 -32.84 -68.04
CA VAL A 546 -5.33 -34.16 -68.69
C VAL A 546 -4.58 -34.04 -70.02
N GLY A 547 -3.40 -34.67 -70.10
CA GLY A 547 -2.69 -34.88 -71.35
C GLY A 547 -3.54 -35.70 -72.33
N GLY A 548 -3.52 -35.30 -73.61
CA GLY A 548 -4.41 -35.75 -74.70
C GLY A 548 -4.47 -37.24 -75.04
N ASP A 549 -5.01 -38.04 -74.13
CA ASP A 549 -5.34 -39.45 -74.27
C ASP A 549 -6.73 -39.63 -73.62
N GLY A 550 -7.77 -39.71 -74.45
CA GLY A 550 -9.17 -39.79 -74.04
C GLY A 550 -9.54 -41.12 -73.36
N SER A 551 -8.91 -41.45 -72.24
CA SER A 551 -9.32 -42.55 -71.37
C SER A 551 -9.82 -42.01 -70.02
N VAL A 552 -11.15 -41.97 -69.91
CA VAL A 552 -11.89 -41.67 -68.68
C VAL A 552 -11.44 -42.62 -67.56
N LYS A 553 -10.76 -42.10 -66.53
CA LYS A 553 -10.70 -42.74 -65.23
C LYS A 553 -11.94 -42.32 -64.45
N SER A 554 -13.01 -43.12 -64.51
CA SER A 554 -14.12 -42.95 -63.57
C SER A 554 -13.69 -43.46 -62.19
N GLY A 555 -13.21 -42.54 -61.37
CA GLY A 555 -13.05 -42.72 -59.94
C GLY A 555 -13.57 -41.44 -59.28
N TYR A 556 -14.77 -41.53 -58.70
CA TYR A 556 -15.40 -40.50 -57.88
C TYR A 556 -14.38 -39.77 -57.01
N HIS A 557 -14.27 -38.45 -57.15
CA HIS A 557 -14.02 -37.52 -56.05
C HIS A 557 -14.61 -36.17 -56.46
N SER A 558 -15.74 -35.80 -55.85
CA SER A 558 -16.00 -34.40 -55.55
C SER A 558 -14.85 -33.97 -54.64
N ARG A 559 -13.83 -33.31 -55.19
CA ARG A 559 -12.88 -32.58 -54.37
C ARG A 559 -13.46 -31.19 -54.24
N SER A 560 -13.76 -30.76 -53.02
CA SER A 560 -13.64 -29.34 -52.71
C SER A 560 -12.18 -29.00 -53.06
N LEU A 561 -11.96 -28.02 -53.94
CA LEU A 561 -10.61 -27.53 -54.20
C LEU A 561 -10.34 -26.44 -53.17
N ASP A 562 -9.76 -26.86 -52.05
CA ASP A 562 -9.51 -26.02 -50.89
C ASP A 562 -8.11 -25.40 -51.02
N SER A 563 -8.06 -24.07 -51.07
CA SER A 563 -6.80 -23.32 -51.22
C SER A 563 -6.36 -22.76 -49.87
N PHE A 564 -5.44 -23.49 -49.20
CA PHE A 564 -4.86 -23.10 -47.91
C PHE A 564 -3.57 -22.29 -48.04
N LEU A 565 -3.41 -21.19 -47.30
CA LEU A 565 -2.20 -20.37 -47.30
C LEU A 565 -1.88 -19.82 -45.91
N SER A 566 -0.66 -20.09 -45.42
CA SER A 566 -0.12 -19.49 -44.19
C SER A 566 1.09 -18.61 -44.48
N HIS A 567 1.20 -17.44 -43.84
CA HIS A 567 2.35 -16.56 -43.96
C HIS A 567 2.66 -15.82 -42.66
N GLN A 568 3.93 -15.81 -42.26
CA GLN A 568 4.41 -15.01 -41.13
C GLN A 568 4.77 -13.60 -41.60
N VAL A 569 4.34 -12.61 -40.84
CA VAL A 569 4.44 -11.19 -41.13
C VAL A 569 5.79 -10.67 -40.63
N ASP A 570 6.61 -10.16 -41.55
CA ASP A 570 7.97 -9.73 -41.21
C ASP A 570 8.04 -8.28 -40.65
N SER A 571 7.01 -7.47 -40.85
CA SER A 571 6.97 -6.06 -40.44
C SER A 571 5.56 -5.51 -40.30
N ASP A 572 5.36 -4.52 -39.43
CA ASP A 572 4.08 -3.82 -39.31
C ASP A 572 3.67 -3.16 -40.64
N GLY A 573 2.41 -3.29 -41.01
CA GLY A 573 1.88 -2.56 -42.17
C GLY A 573 0.61 -3.14 -42.75
N ASP A 574 0.22 -2.56 -43.88
CA ASP A 574 -0.92 -3.02 -44.67
C ASP A 574 -0.50 -4.18 -45.60
N TYR A 575 -1.32 -5.21 -45.62
CA TYR A 575 -1.22 -6.38 -46.48
C TYR A 575 -2.49 -6.53 -47.31
N TYR A 576 -2.35 -7.19 -48.45
CA TYR A 576 -3.41 -7.29 -49.44
C TYR A 576 -3.57 -8.75 -49.85
N ILE A 577 -4.75 -9.30 -49.60
CA ILE A 577 -5.13 -10.66 -49.98
C ILE A 577 -5.84 -10.58 -51.32
N ARG A 578 -5.42 -11.40 -52.27
CA ARG A 578 -6.10 -11.61 -53.54
C ARG A 578 -6.78 -12.96 -53.53
N VAL A 579 -8.07 -12.96 -53.84
CA VAL A 579 -8.88 -14.17 -54.03
C VAL A 579 -9.34 -14.21 -55.49
N GLY A 580 -9.20 -15.36 -56.14
CA GLY A 580 -9.69 -15.58 -57.49
C GLY A 580 -10.22 -16.98 -57.69
N ALA A 581 -11.28 -17.10 -58.48
CA ALA A 581 -11.75 -18.36 -59.04
C ALA A 581 -11.67 -18.27 -60.57
N TYR A 582 -11.12 -19.29 -61.22
CA TYR A 582 -10.98 -19.35 -62.67
C TYR A 582 -11.79 -20.51 -63.23
N ASP A 583 -12.70 -20.19 -64.16
CA ASP A 583 -13.28 -21.20 -65.04
C ASP A 583 -12.33 -21.46 -66.22
N ASN A 584 -11.67 -22.61 -66.23
CA ASN A 584 -10.78 -23.03 -67.31
C ASN A 584 -11.52 -23.71 -68.48
N SER A 585 -12.86 -23.72 -68.47
CA SER A 585 -13.66 -24.31 -69.54
C SER A 585 -13.52 -23.49 -70.85
N ALA A 586 -12.89 -24.10 -71.86
CA ALA A 586 -12.69 -23.47 -73.17
C ALA A 586 -14.00 -23.21 -73.96
N ASN A 587 -15.16 -23.47 -73.37
CA ASN A 587 -16.45 -23.55 -74.05
C ASN A 587 -17.55 -22.64 -73.49
N GLY A 588 -17.24 -21.56 -72.76
CA GLY A 588 -18.17 -20.43 -72.56
C GLY A 588 -19.59 -20.82 -72.12
N VAL A 589 -19.72 -21.86 -71.28
CA VAL A 589 -20.96 -22.20 -70.61
C VAL A 589 -20.96 -21.46 -69.28
N GLU A 590 -22.00 -20.67 -69.06
CA GLU A 590 -22.25 -19.94 -67.81
C GLU A 590 -22.36 -20.96 -66.67
N VAL A 591 -21.39 -20.96 -65.74
CA VAL A 591 -21.43 -21.75 -64.50
C VAL A 591 -22.26 -20.95 -63.48
N ASP A 592 -23.20 -21.62 -62.81
CA ASP A 592 -24.06 -21.02 -61.78
C ASP A 592 -23.21 -20.35 -60.68
N ASN A 593 -23.69 -19.21 -60.18
CA ASN A 593 -23.10 -18.44 -59.07
C ASN A 593 -22.96 -19.32 -57.81
N GLY A 594 -21.79 -19.93 -57.60
CA GLY A 594 -21.45 -20.58 -56.34
C GLY A 594 -21.20 -19.54 -55.25
N ASN A 595 -21.64 -19.83 -54.02
CA ASN A 595 -21.24 -19.06 -52.84
C ASN A 595 -19.85 -19.52 -52.40
N TYR A 596 -18.91 -18.59 -52.20
CA TYR A 596 -17.55 -18.86 -51.74
C TYR A 596 -17.42 -18.44 -50.27
N GLN A 597 -16.78 -19.28 -49.45
CA GLN A 597 -16.48 -18.94 -48.06
C GLN A 597 -14.97 -18.81 -47.89
N LEU A 598 -14.53 -17.64 -47.41
CA LEU A 598 -13.14 -17.39 -47.04
C LEU A 598 -13.05 -17.41 -45.51
N TRP A 599 -12.23 -18.33 -45.00
CA TRP A 599 -11.81 -18.36 -43.62
C TRP A 599 -10.47 -17.63 -43.50
N MET A 600 -10.38 -16.70 -42.55
CA MET A 600 -9.15 -15.96 -42.24
C MET A 600 -8.88 -16.01 -40.73
N SER A 601 -7.66 -16.38 -40.36
CA SER A 601 -7.16 -16.35 -39.00
C SER A 601 -5.84 -15.58 -38.94
N ILE A 602 -5.63 -14.79 -37.89
CA ILE A 602 -4.39 -14.06 -37.63
C ILE A 602 -3.94 -14.49 -36.23
N GLN A 603 -2.73 -15.02 -36.11
CA GLN A 603 -2.12 -15.46 -34.86
C GLN A 603 -1.00 -14.47 -34.48
N ASP A 604 -1.01 -13.89 -33.27
CA ASP A 604 0.05 -13.02 -32.79
C ASP A 604 0.88 -13.73 -31.69
N PRO A 605 2.17 -14.01 -31.90
CA PRO A 605 3.04 -14.64 -30.89
C PRO A 605 3.47 -13.71 -29.74
N GLN A 606 2.96 -12.48 -29.65
CA GLN A 606 3.18 -11.56 -28.54
C GLN A 606 1.97 -11.43 -27.58
N LEU A 607 0.86 -12.12 -27.85
CA LEU A 607 -0.37 -12.06 -27.06
C LEU A 607 -0.47 -13.16 -25.97
N ASP A 608 0.67 -13.67 -25.49
CA ASP A 608 0.68 -14.63 -24.38
C ASP A 608 0.74 -13.93 -23.01
N SER A 609 0.90 -12.60 -22.96
CA SER A 609 1.02 -11.84 -21.70
C SER A 609 0.23 -10.52 -21.68
N GLY A 610 -0.65 -10.33 -20.70
CA GLY A 610 -1.38 -9.08 -20.43
C GLY A 610 -0.81 -8.34 -19.22
N SER A 611 -1.09 -7.05 -19.06
CA SER A 611 -0.69 -6.31 -17.86
C SER A 611 -1.67 -5.23 -17.47
N PHE A 612 -1.86 -5.02 -16.16
CA PHE A 612 -2.57 -3.87 -15.59
C PHE A 612 -1.78 -3.26 -14.42
N GLU A 613 -2.02 -1.99 -14.13
CA GLU A 613 -1.47 -1.33 -12.93
C GLU A 613 -2.53 -1.30 -11.82
N TYR A 614 -2.09 -1.44 -10.58
CA TYR A 614 -2.92 -1.27 -9.40
C TYR A 614 -2.26 -0.31 -8.39
N SER A 615 -3.06 0.27 -7.50
CA SER A 615 -2.58 1.14 -6.42
C SER A 615 -2.90 0.54 -5.07
N ILE A 616 -1.90 0.48 -4.21
CA ILE A 616 -2.03 0.02 -2.83
C ILE A 616 -2.09 1.22 -1.87
N SER A 617 -2.75 1.02 -0.74
CA SER A 617 -2.90 2.02 0.31
C SER A 617 -2.86 1.35 1.69
N ASP A 618 -2.19 2.02 2.62
CA ASP A 618 -2.15 1.72 4.06
C ASP A 618 -3.42 2.17 4.82
N GLY A 619 -4.25 3.03 4.19
CA GLY A 619 -5.46 3.58 4.81
C GLY A 619 -5.23 4.81 5.69
N ASN A 620 -3.96 5.15 5.91
CA ASN A 620 -3.47 6.28 6.69
C ASN A 620 -2.94 7.42 5.80
N GLY A 621 -2.92 7.22 4.49
CA GLY A 621 -2.71 8.25 3.46
C GLY A 621 -1.49 8.01 2.57
N GLY A 622 -0.70 6.98 2.85
CA GLY A 622 0.33 6.47 1.96
C GLY A 622 -0.29 5.66 0.83
N MET A 623 0.31 5.80 -0.36
CA MET A 623 -0.07 5.02 -1.54
C MET A 623 1.18 4.74 -2.37
N ASP A 624 1.19 3.58 -3.02
CA ASP A 624 2.16 3.22 -4.05
C ASP A 624 1.48 2.44 -5.18
N THR A 625 2.19 2.18 -6.28
CA THR A 625 1.66 1.52 -7.47
C THR A 625 2.58 0.43 -7.98
N ALA A 626 2.01 -0.71 -8.34
CA ALA A 626 2.69 -1.83 -8.99
C ALA A 626 1.94 -2.27 -10.25
N ALA A 627 2.63 -3.06 -11.08
CA ALA A 627 2.05 -3.69 -12.26
C ALA A 627 1.92 -5.20 -12.06
N ALA A 628 0.77 -5.73 -12.42
CA ALA A 628 0.54 -7.17 -12.50
C ALA A 628 0.61 -7.62 -13.96
N THR A 629 1.52 -8.57 -14.25
CA THR A 629 1.69 -9.18 -15.57
C THR A 629 1.09 -10.57 -15.57
N ILE A 630 0.14 -10.84 -16.45
CA ILE A 630 -0.54 -12.14 -16.58
C ILE A 630 0.04 -12.86 -17.79
N GLU A 631 0.66 -14.01 -17.61
CA GLU A 631 1.14 -14.90 -18.67
C GLU A 631 0.29 -16.19 -18.74
N PHE A 632 -0.11 -16.55 -19.95
CA PHE A 632 -0.93 -17.72 -20.21
C PHE A 632 -0.06 -18.93 -20.57
N VAL A 633 -0.29 -20.05 -19.88
CA VAL A 633 0.46 -21.30 -20.06
C VAL A 633 -0.45 -22.44 -20.51
N ASP A 634 0.14 -23.41 -21.23
CA ASP A 634 -0.60 -24.46 -21.93
C ASP A 634 -1.39 -25.40 -20.97
N ALA A 635 -2.51 -25.94 -21.46
CA ALA A 635 -3.71 -26.33 -20.72
C ALA A 635 -3.63 -27.60 -19.80
N GLY A 636 -2.44 -27.98 -19.32
CA GLY A 636 -2.25 -29.22 -18.54
C GLY A 636 -1.64 -29.05 -17.15
N GLN A 637 -0.74 -28.09 -16.96
CA GLN A 637 -0.05 -27.82 -15.69
C GLN A 637 0.55 -26.42 -15.75
N VAL A 638 0.27 -25.59 -14.74
CA VAL A 638 0.95 -24.31 -14.51
C VAL A 638 2.19 -24.61 -13.68
N ASN A 639 3.37 -24.27 -14.22
CA ASN A 639 4.63 -24.43 -13.50
C ASN A 639 5.23 -23.03 -13.33
N GLY A 640 5.41 -22.61 -12.08
CA GLY A 640 6.16 -21.42 -11.71
C GLY A 640 7.66 -21.61 -11.86
N THR A 641 8.41 -20.61 -11.40
CA THR A 641 9.86 -20.53 -11.56
C THR A 641 10.59 -20.59 -10.21
N ASP A 642 11.66 -19.82 -10.05
CA ASP A 642 12.37 -19.63 -8.78
C ASP A 642 12.04 -18.24 -8.16
N ALA A 643 10.96 -17.59 -8.63
CA ALA A 643 10.52 -16.26 -8.24
C ALA A 643 9.12 -16.31 -7.63
N ASN A 644 8.74 -15.27 -6.87
CA ASN A 644 7.41 -15.21 -6.27
C ASN A 644 6.35 -14.96 -7.37
N GLU A 645 5.40 -15.87 -7.50
CA GLU A 645 4.37 -15.85 -8.54
C GLU A 645 2.97 -16.09 -8.00
N ILE A 646 1.97 -15.64 -8.76
CA ILE A 646 0.56 -15.96 -8.52
C ILE A 646 0.11 -16.96 -9.57
N LEU A 647 -0.23 -18.19 -9.18
CA LEU A 647 -0.69 -19.24 -10.07
C LEU A 647 -2.21 -19.36 -9.97
N VAL A 648 -2.92 -19.19 -11.10
CA VAL A 648 -4.38 -19.23 -11.16
C VAL A 648 -4.86 -20.37 -12.07
N GLY A 649 -5.59 -21.33 -11.49
CA GLY A 649 -6.21 -22.46 -12.17
C GLY A 649 -7.53 -22.11 -12.87
N HIS A 650 -8.03 -23.06 -13.67
CA HIS A 650 -9.20 -22.90 -14.51
C HIS A 650 -10.52 -23.29 -13.82
N ASP A 651 -11.51 -22.40 -13.89
CA ASP A 651 -12.87 -22.68 -13.40
C ASP A 651 -13.56 -23.84 -14.14
N GLY A 652 -13.94 -24.88 -13.40
CA GLY A 652 -14.72 -26.00 -13.93
C GLY A 652 -13.92 -27.20 -14.49
N ALA A 653 -12.58 -27.14 -14.50
CA ALA A 653 -11.72 -28.29 -14.75
C ALA A 653 -10.51 -28.27 -13.80
N GLY A 654 -10.24 -29.40 -13.15
CA GLY A 654 -9.13 -29.50 -12.20
C GLY A 654 -7.78 -29.19 -12.84
N SER A 655 -7.07 -28.25 -12.25
CA SER A 655 -5.77 -27.72 -12.61
C SER A 655 -4.66 -28.38 -11.76
N ILE A 656 -3.45 -28.37 -12.30
CA ILE A 656 -2.25 -28.76 -11.58
C ILE A 656 -1.37 -27.52 -11.53
N LEU A 657 -1.17 -26.98 -10.33
CA LEU A 657 -0.37 -25.80 -10.06
C LEU A 657 0.87 -26.22 -9.26
N ASP A 658 2.05 -25.83 -9.74
CA ASP A 658 3.35 -26.11 -9.11
C ASP A 658 4.13 -24.80 -9.05
N GLY A 659 4.22 -24.18 -7.87
CA GLY A 659 4.86 -22.87 -7.66
C GLY A 659 6.37 -22.93 -7.92
N GLY A 660 7.03 -23.96 -7.39
CA GLY A 660 8.44 -24.20 -7.64
C GLY A 660 9.29 -23.71 -6.48
N ALA A 661 9.98 -22.59 -6.64
CA ALA A 661 10.68 -21.96 -5.53
C ALA A 661 10.36 -20.46 -5.49
N GLY A 662 10.27 -19.89 -4.30
CA GLY A 662 9.70 -18.55 -4.13
C GLY A 662 8.60 -18.60 -3.09
N ASP A 663 8.12 -17.43 -2.68
CA ASP A 663 6.94 -17.34 -1.84
C ASP A 663 5.73 -17.15 -2.79
N ASP A 664 5.07 -18.25 -3.16
CA ASP A 664 4.08 -18.29 -4.24
C ASP A 664 2.63 -18.24 -3.71
N VAL A 665 1.71 -17.71 -4.53
CA VAL A 665 0.27 -17.72 -4.25
C VAL A 665 -0.44 -18.66 -5.22
N LEU A 666 -1.08 -19.71 -4.73
CA LEU A 666 -1.75 -20.72 -5.54
C LEU A 666 -3.27 -20.65 -5.37
N ILE A 667 -3.97 -20.44 -6.49
CA ILE A 667 -5.42 -20.27 -6.56
C ILE A 667 -5.98 -21.35 -7.50
N GLY A 668 -6.60 -22.40 -6.96
CA GLY A 668 -7.12 -23.53 -7.76
C GLY A 668 -8.35 -23.18 -8.61
N GLY A 669 -9.26 -22.38 -8.04
CA GLY A 669 -10.58 -22.08 -8.60
C GLY A 669 -11.68 -22.98 -8.03
N ASP A 670 -12.77 -23.13 -8.78
CA ASP A 670 -13.96 -23.90 -8.35
C ASP A 670 -13.87 -25.43 -8.59
N ALA A 671 -12.75 -25.93 -9.10
CA ALA A 671 -12.58 -27.33 -9.49
C ALA A 671 -11.82 -28.13 -8.41
N ALA A 672 -11.49 -29.40 -8.70
CA ALA A 672 -10.67 -30.21 -7.80
C ALA A 672 -9.23 -30.10 -8.27
N ASP A 673 -8.45 -29.26 -7.60
CA ASP A 673 -7.12 -28.89 -8.06
C ASP A 673 -6.03 -29.64 -7.30
N VAL A 674 -4.84 -29.70 -7.91
CA VAL A 674 -3.63 -30.22 -7.27
C VAL A 674 -2.64 -29.07 -7.14
N LEU A 675 -2.39 -28.65 -5.91
CA LEU A 675 -1.57 -27.50 -5.58
C LEU A 675 -0.27 -27.97 -4.94
N THR A 676 0.86 -27.50 -5.45
CA THR A 676 2.20 -27.79 -4.95
C THR A 676 2.91 -26.46 -4.78
N GLY A 677 3.19 -26.05 -3.55
CA GLY A 677 3.86 -24.77 -3.28
C GLY A 677 5.33 -24.83 -3.72
N GLY A 678 6.01 -25.89 -3.30
CA GLY A 678 7.41 -26.10 -3.59
C GLY A 678 8.30 -25.67 -2.42
N SER A 679 9.17 -24.68 -2.60
CA SER A 679 10.01 -24.19 -1.51
C SER A 679 9.93 -22.69 -1.33
N GLY A 680 9.48 -22.26 -0.15
CA GLY A 680 9.31 -20.88 0.26
C GLY A 680 8.13 -20.80 1.21
N ALA A 681 7.66 -19.60 1.53
CA ALA A 681 6.47 -19.40 2.34
C ALA A 681 5.25 -19.25 1.43
N ASP A 682 4.61 -20.37 1.09
CA ASP A 682 3.56 -20.39 0.06
C ASP A 682 2.14 -20.14 0.62
N VAL A 683 1.32 -19.42 -0.14
CA VAL A 683 -0.08 -19.10 0.18
C VAL A 683 -1.00 -19.96 -0.69
N PHE A 684 -1.75 -20.86 -0.05
CA PHE A 684 -2.79 -21.65 -0.74
C PHE A 684 -4.16 -21.00 -0.51
N VAL A 685 -4.71 -20.35 -1.55
CA VAL A 685 -6.02 -19.70 -1.50
C VAL A 685 -7.12 -20.73 -1.70
N VAL A 686 -7.97 -20.92 -0.69
CA VAL A 686 -9.06 -21.89 -0.74
C VAL A 686 -10.36 -21.17 -1.04
N GLN A 687 -10.93 -21.43 -2.22
CA GLN A 687 -12.13 -20.75 -2.71
C GLN A 687 -13.39 -21.62 -2.71
N ASP A 688 -13.26 -22.96 -2.75
CA ASP A 688 -14.42 -23.85 -2.78
C ASP A 688 -15.08 -24.05 -1.39
N ASN A 689 -16.42 -24.15 -1.40
CA ASN A 689 -17.26 -24.53 -0.28
C ASN A 689 -17.50 -26.06 -0.13
N GLY A 690 -16.73 -26.89 -0.85
CA GLY A 690 -16.69 -28.36 -0.71
C GLY A 690 -17.40 -29.13 -1.82
N SER A 691 -17.56 -28.54 -3.01
CA SER A 691 -18.14 -29.21 -4.19
C SER A 691 -17.12 -30.07 -4.93
N ALA A 692 -15.88 -29.62 -4.89
CA ALA A 692 -14.63 -30.21 -5.33
C ALA A 692 -13.61 -30.01 -4.19
N VAL A 693 -12.67 -30.94 -4.05
CA VAL A 693 -11.73 -30.93 -2.93
C VAL A 693 -10.34 -30.77 -3.50
N ASP A 694 -9.73 -29.64 -3.22
CA ASP A 694 -8.35 -29.38 -3.58
C ASP A 694 -7.40 -30.28 -2.82
N ARG A 695 -6.29 -30.62 -3.45
CA ARG A 695 -5.24 -31.40 -2.84
C ARG A 695 -3.94 -30.60 -2.83
N ILE A 696 -3.56 -30.15 -1.64
CA ILE A 696 -2.28 -29.50 -1.37
C ILE A 696 -1.26 -30.60 -1.06
N THR A 697 -0.21 -30.70 -1.87
CA THR A 697 0.65 -31.89 -1.88
C THR A 697 1.87 -31.82 -0.96
N ASP A 698 2.25 -30.63 -0.51
CA ASP A 698 3.52 -30.40 0.18
C ASP A 698 3.50 -29.32 1.29
N TYR A 699 2.33 -28.95 1.82
CA TYR A 699 2.19 -27.96 2.89
C TYR A 699 3.22 -28.12 4.03
N ASN A 700 3.93 -27.05 4.33
CA ASN A 700 5.02 -27.00 5.30
C ASN A 700 5.04 -25.70 6.14
N ALA A 701 4.39 -25.73 7.30
CA ALA A 701 4.40 -24.62 8.27
C ALA A 701 5.80 -24.20 8.77
N ALA A 702 6.86 -25.00 8.54
CA ALA A 702 8.23 -24.62 8.90
C ALA A 702 8.92 -23.75 7.83
N GLU A 703 8.44 -23.81 6.58
CA GLU A 703 8.90 -22.94 5.49
C GLU A 703 8.09 -21.63 5.44
N GLY A 704 6.87 -21.66 5.96
CA GLY A 704 6.05 -20.46 6.18
C GLY A 704 4.65 -20.58 5.62
N ASP A 705 4.31 -21.74 5.05
CA ASP A 705 3.07 -21.95 4.29
C ASP A 705 1.81 -21.64 5.10
N VAL A 706 0.85 -21.04 4.40
CA VAL A 706 -0.44 -20.64 4.97
C VAL A 706 -1.60 -21.08 4.07
N LEU A 707 -2.72 -21.41 4.69
CA LEU A 707 -3.99 -21.56 3.98
C LEU A 707 -4.78 -20.28 4.11
N ASN A 708 -5.13 -19.64 3.00
CA ASN A 708 -5.93 -18.44 3.01
C ASN A 708 -7.42 -18.76 2.88
N LEU A 709 -8.17 -18.38 3.91
CA LEU A 709 -9.62 -18.59 4.05
C LEU A 709 -10.38 -17.25 4.19
N ALA A 710 -9.73 -16.11 3.97
CA ALA A 710 -10.28 -14.77 4.22
C ALA A 710 -11.63 -14.58 3.52
N ASP A 711 -11.71 -14.92 2.24
CA ASP A 711 -12.95 -14.83 1.45
C ASP A 711 -14.07 -15.71 2.01
N LEU A 712 -13.76 -16.96 2.35
CA LEU A 712 -14.73 -17.92 2.88
C LEU A 712 -15.25 -17.53 4.28
N LEU A 713 -14.44 -16.82 5.06
CA LEU A 713 -14.77 -16.38 6.41
C LEU A 713 -15.26 -14.92 6.47
N SER A 714 -15.28 -14.22 5.34
CA SER A 714 -15.69 -12.83 5.26
C SER A 714 -17.10 -12.62 5.83
N GLY A 715 -17.26 -11.57 6.64
CA GLY A 715 -18.54 -11.21 7.26
C GLY A 715 -19.04 -12.14 8.38
N THR A 716 -18.30 -13.19 8.75
CA THR A 716 -18.67 -14.10 9.85
C THR A 716 -18.39 -13.52 11.24
N GLY A 717 -17.50 -12.53 11.34
CA GLY A 717 -16.99 -11.98 12.59
C GLY A 717 -16.04 -12.92 13.35
N VAL A 718 -15.40 -13.84 12.62
CA VAL A 718 -14.39 -14.75 13.16
C VAL A 718 -13.19 -13.96 13.72
N SER A 719 -12.50 -14.58 14.69
CA SER A 719 -11.30 -14.06 15.33
C SER A 719 -10.39 -15.23 15.67
N ASP A 720 -9.12 -14.97 16.01
CA ASP A 720 -8.18 -15.99 16.54
C ASP A 720 -8.79 -16.79 17.71
N GLN A 721 -9.63 -16.16 18.54
CA GLN A 721 -10.26 -16.84 19.68
C GLN A 721 -11.45 -17.72 19.29
N SER A 722 -12.07 -17.49 18.14
CA SER A 722 -13.28 -18.18 17.68
C SER A 722 -13.08 -19.08 16.47
N ILE A 723 -11.91 -19.07 15.83
CA ILE A 723 -11.64 -19.82 14.59
C ILE A 723 -11.99 -21.31 14.69
N GLY A 724 -11.80 -21.93 15.86
CA GLY A 724 -12.12 -23.35 16.07
C GLY A 724 -13.62 -23.69 16.01
N ASP A 725 -14.50 -22.69 16.08
CA ASP A 725 -15.94 -22.87 15.86
C ASP A 725 -16.30 -22.84 14.36
N TYR A 726 -15.39 -22.36 13.50
CA TYR A 726 -15.58 -22.19 12.06
C TYR A 726 -14.75 -23.15 11.22
N VAL A 727 -13.56 -23.53 11.67
CA VAL A 727 -12.62 -24.35 10.91
C VAL A 727 -12.11 -25.52 11.73
N LYS A 728 -12.00 -26.69 11.09
CA LYS A 728 -11.39 -27.89 11.66
C LYS A 728 -10.53 -28.57 10.61
N ILE A 729 -9.32 -28.97 10.99
CA ILE A 729 -8.48 -29.89 10.23
C ILE A 729 -8.45 -31.21 10.99
N ASP A 730 -8.85 -32.30 10.33
CA ASP A 730 -8.87 -33.61 10.95
C ASP A 730 -7.49 -34.32 10.90
N ALA A 731 -7.37 -35.47 11.56
CA ALA A 731 -6.10 -36.19 11.65
C ALA A 731 -5.63 -36.82 10.33
N ASN A 732 -6.44 -36.77 9.27
CA ASN A 732 -6.07 -37.19 7.92
C ASN A 732 -5.62 -36.01 7.03
N GLY A 733 -5.67 -34.77 7.53
CA GLY A 733 -5.37 -33.57 6.75
C GLY A 733 -6.58 -32.97 6.04
N ASP A 734 -7.81 -33.44 6.33
CA ASP A 734 -9.03 -32.90 5.71
C ASP A 734 -9.44 -31.59 6.41
N LEU A 735 -9.43 -30.48 5.66
CA LEU A 735 -9.91 -29.16 6.09
C LEU A 735 -11.43 -29.06 5.93
N MET A 736 -12.13 -28.67 6.99
CA MET A 736 -13.59 -28.57 7.05
C MET A 736 -14.01 -27.18 7.53
N LEU A 737 -15.07 -26.66 6.92
CA LEU A 737 -15.65 -25.35 7.22
C LEU A 737 -17.06 -25.47 7.81
N ASP A 738 -17.33 -24.71 8.87
CA ASP A 738 -18.66 -24.46 9.44
C ASP A 738 -18.94 -22.94 9.42
N PRO A 739 -19.54 -22.42 8.33
CA PRO A 739 -19.78 -20.99 8.18
C PRO A 739 -20.83 -20.46 9.19
N THR A 740 -21.50 -21.32 9.94
CA THR A 740 -22.47 -20.90 10.97
C THR A 740 -21.82 -20.61 12.32
N GLY A 741 -20.53 -20.94 12.50
CA GLY A 741 -19.82 -20.80 13.77
C GLY A 741 -20.42 -21.67 14.87
N SER A 742 -21.02 -22.81 14.52
CA SER A 742 -21.67 -23.70 15.50
C SER A 742 -20.70 -24.69 16.14
N GLY A 743 -19.48 -24.81 15.59
CA GLY A 743 -18.48 -25.79 15.98
C GLY A 743 -18.88 -27.23 15.63
N THR A 744 -19.80 -27.42 14.67
CA THR A 744 -20.29 -28.76 14.30
C THR A 744 -19.83 -29.16 12.90
N PHE A 745 -18.75 -29.92 12.87
CA PHE A 745 -18.14 -30.40 11.63
C PHE A 745 -18.67 -31.77 11.22
N SER A 746 -18.76 -32.00 9.91
CA SER A 746 -18.96 -33.34 9.37
C SER A 746 -17.77 -34.25 9.73
N ASN A 747 -17.93 -35.56 9.58
CA ASN A 747 -16.79 -36.50 9.59
C ASN A 747 -16.74 -37.29 8.28
N ASN A 748 -17.40 -36.77 7.24
CA ASN A 748 -17.37 -37.31 5.91
C ASN A 748 -16.24 -36.59 5.15
N PRO A 749 -15.20 -37.30 4.68
CA PRO A 749 -14.11 -36.69 3.91
C PRO A 749 -14.58 -36.00 2.62
N ALA A 750 -15.74 -36.40 2.09
CA ALA A 750 -16.33 -35.75 0.92
C ALA A 750 -16.97 -34.38 1.21
N ASP A 751 -16.99 -33.95 2.48
CA ASP A 751 -17.45 -32.62 2.89
C ASP A 751 -16.25 -31.70 3.23
N ALA A 752 -15.01 -32.14 2.94
CA ALA A 752 -13.82 -31.31 3.07
C ALA A 752 -13.80 -30.23 1.97
N ILE A 753 -13.18 -29.09 2.27
CA ILE A 753 -12.93 -28.03 1.29
C ILE A 753 -11.52 -28.13 0.70
N SER A 754 -10.59 -28.76 1.42
CA SER A 754 -9.24 -29.04 0.94
C SER A 754 -8.64 -30.23 1.70
N HIS A 755 -7.66 -30.89 1.10
CA HIS A 755 -6.89 -31.99 1.67
C HIS A 755 -5.40 -31.65 1.66
N LEU A 756 -4.76 -31.72 2.83
CA LEU A 756 -3.34 -31.49 3.01
C LEU A 756 -2.58 -32.82 3.11
N ASP A 757 -1.78 -33.14 2.11
CA ASP A 757 -0.91 -34.32 2.14
C ASP A 757 0.19 -34.15 3.20
N GLY A 758 0.51 -35.22 3.92
CA GLY A 758 1.67 -35.26 4.82
C GLY A 758 1.48 -34.60 6.19
N VAL A 759 0.36 -33.91 6.41
CA VAL A 759 -0.01 -33.28 7.69
C VAL A 759 -0.88 -34.24 8.52
N GLY A 760 -0.69 -34.29 9.85
CA GLY A 760 -1.48 -35.14 10.73
C GLY A 760 -1.53 -34.68 12.19
N ALA A 761 -2.02 -35.57 13.07
CA ALA A 761 -2.23 -35.25 14.47
C ALA A 761 -0.94 -34.80 15.19
N GLY A 762 -0.99 -33.60 15.76
CA GLY A 762 0.12 -32.93 16.46
C GLY A 762 0.85 -31.90 15.60
N ASP A 763 0.60 -31.85 14.30
CA ASP A 763 1.15 -30.82 13.41
C ASP A 763 0.36 -29.51 13.54
N THR A 764 1.01 -28.41 13.16
CA THR A 764 0.42 -27.07 13.15
C THR A 764 0.15 -26.66 11.71
N VAL A 765 -1.02 -26.07 11.47
CA VAL A 765 -1.39 -25.43 10.22
C VAL A 765 -1.70 -23.97 10.51
N THR A 766 -1.14 -23.08 9.70
CA THR A 766 -1.36 -21.64 9.77
C THR A 766 -2.45 -21.24 8.79
N LEU A 767 -3.45 -20.50 9.26
CA LEU A 767 -4.58 -20.03 8.48
C LEU A 767 -4.57 -18.51 8.44
N LEU A 768 -4.78 -17.91 7.26
CA LEU A 768 -5.19 -16.52 7.15
C LEU A 768 -6.71 -16.46 7.22
N ILE A 769 -7.24 -15.73 8.21
CA ILE A 769 -8.70 -15.62 8.46
C ILE A 769 -9.28 -14.27 7.99
N ASP A 770 -8.38 -13.35 7.68
CA ASP A 770 -8.56 -12.08 6.97
C ASP A 770 -7.20 -11.74 6.34
N ASP A 771 -7.12 -10.62 5.63
CA ASP A 771 -5.95 -10.20 4.84
C ASP A 771 -4.63 -10.11 5.63
N GLN A 772 -4.67 -10.11 6.98
CA GLN A 772 -3.49 -9.85 7.81
C GLN A 772 -3.38 -10.77 9.04
N THR A 773 -4.43 -11.50 9.41
CA THR A 773 -4.49 -12.28 10.66
C THR A 773 -4.17 -13.74 10.40
N ALA A 774 -2.93 -14.13 10.71
CA ALA A 774 -2.50 -15.52 10.74
C ALA A 774 -2.82 -16.19 12.08
N VAL A 775 -3.48 -17.35 12.02
CA VAL A 775 -3.87 -18.16 13.18
C VAL A 775 -3.32 -19.57 13.08
N ASN A 776 -2.65 -20.03 14.14
CA ASN A 776 -2.07 -21.37 14.19
C ASN A 776 -3.03 -22.38 14.84
N LEU A 777 -3.44 -23.39 14.08
CA LEU A 777 -4.22 -24.53 14.58
C LEU A 777 -3.34 -25.77 14.73
N THR A 778 -3.32 -26.35 15.93
CA THR A 778 -2.72 -27.67 16.15
C THR A 778 -3.76 -28.77 15.97
N ILE A 779 -3.49 -29.74 15.10
CA ILE A 779 -4.40 -30.85 14.81
C ILE A 779 -4.43 -31.81 16.01
N GLY A 780 -5.59 -32.00 16.66
CA GLY A 780 -5.68 -32.86 17.86
C GLY A 780 -7.06 -33.10 18.45
#